data_AF-A0A944S5Z7-F1
#
_entry.id   AF-A0A944S5Z7-F1
#
_cell.length_a   1.000
_cell.length_b   1.000
_cell.length_c   1.000
_cell.angle_alpha   90.00
_cell.angle_beta   90.00
_cell.angle_gamma   90.00
#
_symmetry.space_group_name_H-M   'P 1'
#
loop_
_entity.id
_entity.type
_entity.pdbx_description
1 polymer ?
#
loop_
_entity_poly.entity_id
_entity_poly.type
_entity_poly.pdbx_seq_one_letter_code
_entity_poly.pdbx_strand_id
1 'polypeptide(L)'
;MDREWLTQGFEAFRSGTFGNAGHDLFVSRRGVLQRIFQFDVNQNGHLDLVFCTSQDHWEKPPAYVYSDALGSISRRDLPSDGAWTGVVADLNGDGFDDLVLGMHYNGIRRELNAYVYYGCAEGWSERHTQRLPAPMTTSVAVGDFSGTGKPGLAFLCCPDTADLGHRGVRLFTPTELGLEPGRYDDLDIDGHQLVAADLDADGCAELVVREEDGSLWVYWGGPDGLDPARRTAVLGPDESADGQRSDAPQYAEHVAGAAPLPSVVRLDGHIHLFNPGRHQARLIPVLAKRTFGPPQVLACEAPLAAAAADLDDDGHTDLIVACRDPDTAGAERSWIFWGPQLCVADRTALPSRAACDVAVGDLDGDGQPEIVLCQGFGDTSYTATSAIHRISADRQITETVHLTAEDPRRVLLGQGTGGGLPQVVFVNHFSGNRLGSEQALVYFGGPDGYAPDRRQEIPAWGAVESLCCDLDDDGYAEIVLANCSENSVWLDPGSFVIDNGPDGLGTEPRWVLPTTRAHGLCCADLNRNGYLDLVFVGFDNPELLIFHGTADGFDTDHPQRLRLEKDGIVYKEPRWICLADFNGDGWLDLFVPDIASDRSLLLWGGPDGFSTDRCQVLSVWHAACARAADLNGNGYLDLIVGGHEPSIRQPHDSFLYVYWNGPDGLSETRRTLLPAKAVNSLCVADFNGDGLLDLFACSYHGGMERDVDSYIYWQRAGSGFSETDRTGLFTHSASGVVAADFNEDGHVDLAIAYHKVDGAHVGHSEIWWNGPDGFDPRRVSRLPTDGPHGMTAIPVGNLQDRSPEEYYESAPHELDEPATAARICWRGDVPDKTWVRAQLRFADTAEALDQAPWQGADGEDTWCTEPRSIPITPSARWAQYRLALGATNSLRTPRINQVAVHFEP
;
A
#
# COMPACT_ATOMS: atom_id res chain seq x y z
N MET A 1 -62.98 -15.46 -0.29
CA MET A 1 -62.74 -14.87 1.03
C MET A 1 -61.37 -15.32 1.46
N ASP A 2 -60.35 -14.59 1.03
CA ASP A 2 -59.01 -14.77 1.57
C ASP A 2 -59.02 -14.41 3.06
N ARG A 3 -59.13 -15.45 3.88
CA ARG A 3 -59.03 -15.38 5.35
C ARG A 3 -57.59 -15.17 5.82
N GLU A 4 -56.66 -15.25 4.87
CA GLU A 4 -55.22 -15.23 5.08
C GLU A 4 -54.55 -14.74 3.80
N TRP A 5 -53.76 -13.67 3.91
CA TRP A 5 -52.79 -13.27 2.92
C TRP A 5 -51.43 -13.83 3.31
N LEU A 6 -50.87 -14.70 2.47
CA LEU A 6 -49.62 -15.39 2.69
C LEU A 6 -48.55 -14.91 1.69
N THR A 7 -47.47 -14.34 2.20
CA THR A 7 -46.24 -14.09 1.44
C THR A 7 -45.22 -15.18 1.77
N GLN A 8 -44.86 -15.99 0.77
CA GLN A 8 -43.86 -17.05 0.93
C GLN A 8 -43.12 -17.30 -0.38
N GLY A 9 -41.79 -17.50 -0.28
CA GLY A 9 -40.95 -17.83 -1.42
C GLY A 9 -40.46 -16.60 -2.19
N PHE A 10 -39.48 -16.83 -3.07
CA PHE A 10 -38.75 -15.80 -3.80
C PHE A 10 -39.66 -14.85 -4.59
N GLU A 11 -40.56 -15.40 -5.42
CA GLU A 11 -41.45 -14.61 -6.29
C GLU A 11 -42.39 -13.69 -5.48
N ALA A 12 -42.84 -14.14 -4.31
CA ALA A 12 -43.74 -13.36 -3.47
C ALA A 12 -42.99 -12.20 -2.79
N PHE A 13 -41.85 -12.49 -2.16
CA PHE A 13 -41.07 -11.45 -1.49
C PHE A 13 -40.46 -10.44 -2.47
N ARG A 14 -39.92 -10.88 -3.62
CA ARG A 14 -39.27 -9.99 -4.60
C ARG A 14 -40.21 -8.97 -5.23
N SER A 15 -41.52 -9.18 -5.11
CA SER A 15 -42.54 -8.25 -5.62
C SER A 15 -42.70 -7.01 -4.74
N GLY A 16 -42.16 -7.04 -3.52
CA GLY A 16 -42.09 -5.89 -2.62
C GLY A 16 -40.97 -4.92 -2.97
N THR A 17 -40.81 -3.91 -2.12
CA THR A 17 -39.75 -2.91 -2.19
C THR A 17 -38.80 -3.06 -1.01
N PHE A 18 -37.54 -2.73 -1.26
CA PHE A 18 -36.45 -2.83 -0.28
C PHE A 18 -35.94 -1.41 -0.03
N GLY A 19 -35.63 -1.08 1.22
CA GLY A 19 -34.93 0.16 1.54
C GLY A 19 -33.65 0.29 0.71
N ASN A 20 -33.38 1.48 0.19
CA ASN A 20 -32.18 1.79 -0.62
C ASN A 20 -31.99 0.84 -1.81
N ALA A 21 -33.07 0.50 -2.53
CA ALA A 21 -33.06 -0.42 -3.67
C ALA A 21 -32.46 -1.81 -3.38
N GLY A 22 -32.37 -2.21 -2.11
CA GLY A 22 -31.82 -3.50 -1.71
C GLY A 22 -30.30 -3.52 -1.55
N HIS A 23 -29.67 -2.37 -1.26
CA HIS A 23 -28.23 -2.32 -0.92
C HIS A 23 -27.87 -3.25 0.26
N ASP A 24 -28.65 -3.20 1.34
CA ASP A 24 -28.37 -3.96 2.56
C ASP A 24 -29.30 -5.16 2.75
N LEU A 25 -30.38 -5.25 1.97
CA LEU A 25 -31.46 -6.21 2.14
C LEU A 25 -31.88 -6.81 0.80
N PHE A 26 -31.99 -8.13 0.73
CA PHE A 26 -32.43 -8.84 -0.46
C PHE A 26 -33.32 -10.03 -0.11
N VAL A 27 -33.91 -10.63 -1.13
CA VAL A 27 -34.55 -11.94 -1.01
C VAL A 27 -33.71 -12.96 -1.77
N SER A 28 -33.20 -13.95 -1.07
CA SER A 28 -32.45 -15.05 -1.68
C SER A 28 -33.35 -15.86 -2.64
N ARG A 29 -32.73 -16.59 -3.57
CA ARG A 29 -33.45 -17.50 -4.47
C ARG A 29 -34.23 -18.57 -3.71
N ARG A 30 -33.82 -18.92 -2.49
CA ARG A 30 -34.55 -19.86 -1.61
C ARG A 30 -35.81 -19.25 -0.99
N GLY A 31 -36.03 -17.94 -1.18
CA GLY A 31 -37.19 -17.21 -0.68
C GLY A 31 -37.01 -16.74 0.76
N VAL A 32 -35.78 -16.38 1.13
CA VAL A 32 -35.43 -15.85 2.45
C VAL A 32 -35.17 -14.36 2.31
N LEU A 33 -35.97 -13.53 2.97
CA LEU A 33 -35.72 -12.11 3.15
C LEU A 33 -34.66 -11.94 4.25
N GLN A 34 -33.52 -11.35 3.91
CA GLN A 34 -32.40 -11.17 4.83
C GLN A 34 -31.47 -10.03 4.41
N ARG A 35 -30.67 -9.57 5.35
CA ARG A 35 -29.56 -8.63 5.12
C ARG A 35 -28.40 -9.29 4.37
N ILE A 36 -27.72 -8.51 3.53
CA ILE A 36 -26.57 -8.93 2.74
C ILE A 36 -25.31 -9.02 3.61
N PHE A 37 -24.98 -7.91 4.28
CA PHE A 37 -23.75 -7.78 5.05
C PHE A 37 -23.92 -8.26 6.49
N GLN A 38 -22.98 -9.09 6.96
CA GLN A 38 -22.94 -9.61 8.32
C GLN A 38 -21.49 -9.56 8.83
N PHE A 39 -21.27 -9.01 10.01
CA PHE A 39 -19.92 -8.74 10.52
C PHE A 39 -19.47 -9.67 11.65
N ASP A 40 -20.31 -10.59 12.10
CA ASP A 40 -19.98 -11.65 13.07
C ASP A 40 -19.72 -12.96 12.33
N VAL A 41 -18.51 -13.09 11.74
CA VAL A 41 -18.19 -14.21 10.85
C VAL A 41 -18.07 -15.53 11.60
N ASN A 42 -17.73 -15.52 12.89
CA ASN A 42 -17.67 -16.72 13.73
C ASN A 42 -18.94 -16.97 14.57
N GLN A 43 -19.95 -16.09 14.46
CA GLN A 43 -21.22 -16.14 15.19
C GLN A 43 -21.08 -16.11 16.72
N ASN A 44 -20.08 -15.41 17.26
CA ASN A 44 -19.86 -15.27 18.70
C ASN A 44 -20.64 -14.12 19.36
N GLY A 45 -21.37 -13.33 18.57
CA GLY A 45 -22.16 -12.19 19.00
C GLY A 45 -21.38 -10.87 19.08
N HIS A 46 -20.20 -10.77 18.49
CA HIS A 46 -19.36 -9.57 18.44
C HIS A 46 -18.86 -9.30 17.03
N LEU A 47 -18.51 -8.04 16.76
CA LEU A 47 -18.06 -7.64 15.43
C LEU A 47 -16.64 -8.15 15.18
N ASP A 48 -16.42 -8.76 14.03
CA ASP A 48 -15.12 -9.23 13.56
C ASP A 48 -14.56 -8.26 12.51
N LEU A 49 -13.25 -8.03 12.53
CA LEU A 49 -12.56 -7.07 11.66
C LEU A 49 -11.67 -7.79 10.65
N VAL A 50 -11.82 -7.49 9.36
CA VAL A 50 -10.97 -8.04 8.30
C VAL A 50 -10.01 -6.95 7.79
N PHE A 51 -8.73 -7.08 8.09
CA PHE A 51 -7.66 -6.23 7.59
C PHE A 51 -7.07 -6.83 6.31
N CYS A 52 -7.05 -6.02 5.25
CA CYS A 52 -6.57 -6.42 3.94
C CYS A 52 -5.10 -5.99 3.83
N THR A 53 -4.22 -6.90 4.25
CA THR A 53 -2.76 -6.74 4.16
C THR A 53 -2.31 -6.92 2.72
N SER A 54 -1.57 -5.93 2.20
CA SER A 54 -1.07 -5.96 0.82
C SER A 54 0.39 -5.56 0.64
N GLN A 55 0.99 -4.92 1.65
CA GLN A 55 2.34 -4.40 1.55
C GLN A 55 3.11 -4.77 2.82
N ASP A 56 4.08 -5.67 2.72
CA ASP A 56 5.14 -5.91 3.73
C ASP A 56 6.53 -5.67 3.09
N HIS A 57 6.57 -4.78 2.10
CA HIS A 57 7.69 -4.56 1.21
C HIS A 57 8.14 -3.11 1.21
N TRP A 58 9.27 -2.83 0.56
CA TRP A 58 9.84 -1.48 0.44
C TRP A 58 10.17 -0.80 1.77
N GLU A 59 10.25 -1.59 2.82
CA GLU A 59 10.79 -1.16 4.09
C GLU A 59 12.18 -0.56 3.88
N LYS A 60 12.53 0.45 4.69
CA LYS A 60 13.82 1.14 4.61
C LYS A 60 14.72 0.59 5.72
N PRO A 61 15.41 -0.52 5.46
CA PRO A 61 16.26 -1.15 6.47
C PRO A 61 17.41 -0.22 6.88
N PRO A 62 17.93 -0.38 8.10
CA PRO A 62 19.18 0.24 8.49
C PRO A 62 20.36 -0.34 7.70
N ALA A 63 21.50 0.36 7.71
CA ALA A 63 22.75 -0.24 7.27
C ALA A 63 23.19 -1.32 8.26
N TYR A 64 23.71 -2.44 7.76
CA TYR A 64 24.18 -3.55 8.60
C TYR A 64 25.69 -3.53 8.73
N VAL A 65 26.19 -3.62 9.96
CA VAL A 65 27.62 -3.71 10.28
C VAL A 65 27.89 -5.06 10.92
N TYR A 66 28.64 -5.91 10.21
CA TYR A 66 29.09 -7.21 10.70
C TYR A 66 30.51 -7.12 11.25
N SER A 67 30.68 -7.56 12.49
CA SER A 67 31.99 -7.70 13.14
C SER A 67 32.33 -9.19 13.27
N ASP A 68 33.61 -9.53 13.20
CA ASP A 68 34.10 -10.92 13.26
C ASP A 68 33.38 -11.81 12.21
N ALA A 69 33.36 -11.33 10.96
CA ALA A 69 32.52 -11.87 9.88
C ALA A 69 32.86 -13.31 9.47
N LEU A 70 34.03 -13.81 9.87
CA LEU A 70 34.50 -15.19 9.63
C LEU A 70 34.51 -16.06 10.90
N GLY A 71 34.23 -15.47 12.07
CA GLY A 71 34.24 -16.14 13.37
C GLY A 71 32.86 -16.14 14.05
N SER A 72 32.77 -15.48 15.20
CA SER A 72 31.52 -15.25 15.92
C SER A 72 30.76 -14.05 15.35
N ILE A 73 30.16 -14.25 14.16
CA ILE A 73 29.43 -13.23 13.40
C ILE A 73 28.48 -12.45 14.33
N SER A 74 28.73 -11.14 14.46
CA SER A 74 27.91 -10.22 15.24
C SER A 74 27.45 -9.06 14.37
N ARG A 75 26.13 -8.83 14.29
CA ARG A 75 25.52 -7.73 13.53
C ARG A 75 25.14 -6.55 14.43
N ARG A 76 25.40 -5.33 13.97
CA ARG A 76 24.87 -4.07 14.52
C ARG A 76 24.13 -3.34 13.41
N ASP A 77 23.00 -2.75 13.76
CA ASP A 77 22.17 -1.97 12.84
C ASP A 77 22.46 -0.48 13.06
N LEU A 78 22.73 0.26 11.98
CA LEU A 78 22.91 1.71 11.99
C LEU A 78 21.76 2.37 11.24
N PRO A 79 20.98 3.28 11.86
CA PRO A 79 19.86 3.90 11.18
C PRO A 79 20.24 4.52 9.83
N SER A 80 19.48 4.17 8.80
CA SER A 80 19.55 4.80 7.50
C SER A 80 18.16 5.15 7.03
N ASP A 81 17.97 6.39 6.63
CA ASP A 81 16.69 6.91 6.16
C ASP A 81 16.61 6.70 4.64
N GLY A 82 16.76 5.44 4.19
CA GLY A 82 16.84 5.08 2.77
C GLY A 82 18.19 5.34 2.10
N ALA A 83 19.26 4.82 2.71
CA ALA A 83 20.60 4.89 2.12
C ALA A 83 20.64 4.18 0.76
N TRP A 84 21.36 4.77 -0.19
CA TRP A 84 21.57 4.21 -1.53
C TRP A 84 23.04 3.91 -1.80
N THR A 85 23.92 4.65 -1.15
CA THR A 85 25.36 4.57 -1.37
C THR A 85 26.12 4.98 -0.10
N GLY A 86 27.41 4.68 -0.05
CA GLY A 86 28.26 5.08 1.06
C GLY A 86 29.74 4.96 0.74
N VAL A 87 30.55 5.51 1.64
CA VAL A 87 32.02 5.39 1.65
C VAL A 87 32.52 5.28 3.07
N VAL A 88 33.73 4.76 3.23
CA VAL A 88 34.44 4.70 4.51
C VAL A 88 35.78 5.42 4.35
N ALA A 89 36.11 6.29 5.31
CA ALA A 89 37.43 6.92 5.44
C ALA A 89 37.56 7.60 6.82
N ASP A 90 38.78 7.71 7.35
CA ASP A 90 39.08 8.59 8.48
C ASP A 90 39.00 10.07 8.05
N LEU A 91 37.87 10.73 8.33
CA LEU A 91 37.62 12.11 7.88
C LEU A 91 38.24 13.15 8.81
N ASN A 92 38.44 12.81 10.07
CA ASN A 92 38.87 13.74 11.11
C ASN A 92 40.35 13.53 11.52
N GLY A 93 40.99 12.46 11.04
CA GLY A 93 42.39 12.11 11.28
C GLY A 93 42.65 11.49 12.66
N ASP A 94 41.64 10.91 13.30
CA ASP A 94 41.76 10.31 14.64
C ASP A 94 42.18 8.82 14.63
N GLY A 95 42.33 8.24 13.44
CA GLY A 95 42.74 6.85 13.22
C GLY A 95 41.60 5.84 13.31
N PHE A 96 40.34 6.28 13.41
CA PHE A 96 39.17 5.44 13.23
C PHE A 96 38.50 5.79 11.90
N ASP A 97 38.09 4.77 11.15
CA ASP A 97 37.36 5.03 9.92
C ASP A 97 35.96 5.56 10.21
N ASP A 98 35.53 6.60 9.50
CA ASP A 98 34.17 7.14 9.54
C ASP A 98 33.33 6.56 8.41
N LEU A 99 32.06 6.27 8.68
CA LEU A 99 31.11 5.77 7.69
C LEU A 99 30.19 6.90 7.22
N VAL A 100 30.19 7.13 5.91
CA VAL A 100 29.29 8.10 5.26
C VAL A 100 28.22 7.37 4.47
N LEU A 101 26.96 7.72 4.70
CA LEU A 101 25.80 7.18 3.99
C LEU A 101 25.06 8.29 3.24
N GLY A 102 24.89 8.12 1.94
CA GLY A 102 24.08 8.99 1.09
C GLY A 102 22.65 8.45 0.95
N MET A 103 21.66 9.27 1.30
CA MET A 103 20.25 8.89 1.28
C MET A 103 19.60 9.32 -0.04
N HIS A 104 18.72 8.47 -0.58
CA HIS A 104 18.04 8.73 -1.85
C HIS A 104 16.52 8.88 -1.68
N TYR A 105 15.88 7.88 -1.08
CA TYR A 105 14.43 7.85 -0.90
C TYR A 105 14.08 7.01 0.33
N ASN A 106 13.25 7.54 1.23
CA ASN A 106 12.89 6.88 2.48
C ASN A 106 11.48 6.28 2.50
N GLY A 107 10.86 6.07 1.33
CA GLY A 107 9.50 5.53 1.27
C GLY A 107 8.40 6.59 1.44
N ILE A 108 8.78 7.85 1.68
CA ILE A 108 7.86 9.00 1.79
C ILE A 108 8.35 10.16 0.93
N ARG A 109 9.60 10.60 1.15
CA ARG A 109 10.17 11.81 0.52
C ARG A 109 11.62 11.59 0.09
N ARG A 110 12.19 12.58 -0.60
CA ARG A 110 13.55 12.52 -1.16
C ARG A 110 14.48 13.63 -0.67
N GLU A 111 13.94 14.63 0.01
CA GLU A 111 14.67 15.69 0.70
C GLU A 111 15.27 15.16 2.01
N LEU A 112 16.32 14.35 1.87
CA LEU A 112 16.99 13.63 2.96
C LEU A 112 18.39 14.18 3.19
N ASN A 113 18.91 14.03 4.41
CA ASN A 113 20.31 14.36 4.71
C ASN A 113 21.18 13.11 4.57
N ALA A 114 22.42 13.28 4.10
CA ALA A 114 23.44 12.27 4.26
C ALA A 114 23.86 12.17 5.75
N TYR A 115 24.32 10.99 6.17
CA TYR A 115 24.73 10.71 7.53
C TYR A 115 26.23 10.43 7.56
N VAL A 116 26.93 11.04 8.51
CA VAL A 116 28.32 10.72 8.85
C VAL A 116 28.30 10.09 10.24
N TYR A 117 28.72 8.83 10.34
CA TYR A 117 28.94 8.11 11.59
C TYR A 117 30.43 8.14 11.89
N TYR A 118 30.82 8.89 12.91
CA TYR A 118 32.22 8.99 13.29
C TYR A 118 32.68 7.70 13.98
N GLY A 119 33.81 7.16 13.54
CA GLY A 119 34.48 6.02 14.17
C GLY A 119 34.99 6.38 15.57
N CYS A 120 35.07 5.39 16.45
CA CYS A 120 35.65 5.58 17.79
C CYS A 120 36.00 4.24 18.43
N ALA A 121 36.53 4.25 19.66
CA ALA A 121 36.85 3.01 20.38
C ALA A 121 35.63 2.05 20.54
N GLU A 122 34.40 2.58 20.58
CA GLU A 122 33.15 1.81 20.64
C GLU A 122 32.56 1.42 19.26
N GLY A 123 33.15 1.95 18.18
CA GLY A 123 32.65 1.80 16.80
C GLY A 123 31.55 2.78 16.44
N TRP A 124 31.06 2.68 15.21
CA TRP A 124 29.96 3.51 14.73
C TRP A 124 28.70 3.38 15.59
N SER A 125 28.09 4.52 15.92
CA SER A 125 26.81 4.60 16.64
C SER A 125 26.14 5.96 16.44
N GLU A 126 24.83 6.05 16.71
CA GLU A 126 24.06 7.30 16.64
C GLU A 126 24.60 8.43 17.53
N ARG A 127 25.38 8.10 18.57
CA ARG A 127 25.93 9.07 19.53
C ARG A 127 26.96 10.01 18.91
N HIS A 128 27.65 9.56 17.87
CA HIS A 128 28.71 10.31 17.19
C HIS A 128 28.32 10.47 15.71
N THR A 129 27.24 11.21 15.48
CA THR A 129 26.71 11.44 14.13
C THR A 129 26.62 12.90 13.74
N GLN A 130 26.74 13.16 12.44
CA GLN A 130 26.45 14.44 11.82
C GLN A 130 25.62 14.24 10.56
N ARG A 131 24.72 15.19 10.29
CA ARG A 131 23.90 15.21 9.08
C ARG A 131 24.40 16.30 8.13
N LEU A 132 24.53 15.96 6.85
CA LEU A 132 24.91 16.88 5.79
C LEU A 132 23.76 17.04 4.78
N PRO A 133 23.40 18.26 4.36
CA PRO A 133 22.33 18.49 3.40
C PRO A 133 22.75 18.05 2.00
N ALA A 134 22.56 16.77 1.69
CA ALA A 134 22.85 16.14 0.40
C ALA A 134 21.66 15.23 -0.01
N PRO A 135 20.53 15.82 -0.46
CA PRO A 135 19.33 15.07 -0.82
C PRO A 135 19.50 14.32 -2.13
N MET A 136 18.72 13.25 -2.32
CA MET A 136 18.71 12.46 -3.56
C MET A 136 20.11 11.98 -3.97
N THR A 137 20.94 11.60 -2.99
CA THR A 137 22.30 11.15 -3.26
C THR A 137 22.25 9.82 -4.01
N THR A 138 22.84 9.76 -5.20
CA THR A 138 22.99 8.51 -5.98
C THR A 138 24.40 7.93 -5.86
N SER A 139 25.39 8.76 -5.53
CA SER A 139 26.77 8.33 -5.28
C SER A 139 27.49 9.30 -4.35
N VAL A 140 28.45 8.79 -3.59
CA VAL A 140 29.36 9.61 -2.76
C VAL A 140 30.80 9.15 -2.99
N ALA A 141 31.73 10.10 -3.03
CA ALA A 141 33.16 9.85 -3.09
C ALA A 141 33.89 10.68 -2.03
N VAL A 142 35.02 10.17 -1.55
CA VAL A 142 35.87 10.82 -0.55
C VAL A 142 37.27 11.04 -1.13
N GLY A 143 37.83 12.23 -0.93
CA GLY A 143 39.17 12.56 -1.43
C GLY A 143 39.68 13.90 -0.94
N ASP A 144 41.00 14.04 -0.81
CA ASP A 144 41.64 15.34 -0.52
C ASP A 144 41.79 16.13 -1.82
N PHE A 145 40.70 16.73 -2.29
CA PHE A 145 40.64 17.41 -3.59
C PHE A 145 41.53 18.66 -3.70
N SER A 146 42.03 19.18 -2.56
CA SER A 146 42.84 20.39 -2.47
C SER A 146 44.27 20.17 -1.97
N GLY A 147 44.65 18.93 -1.64
CA GLY A 147 45.99 18.58 -1.14
C GLY A 147 46.30 19.14 0.25
N THR A 148 45.26 19.31 1.07
CA THR A 148 45.36 19.88 2.43
C THR A 148 45.70 18.85 3.50
N GLY A 149 45.66 17.57 3.17
CA GLY A 149 45.73 16.43 4.08
C GLY A 149 44.42 16.11 4.79
N LYS A 150 43.31 16.82 4.47
CA LYS A 150 41.99 16.59 5.06
C LYS A 150 41.00 16.18 3.95
N PRO A 151 40.44 14.95 4.00
CA PRO A 151 39.56 14.47 2.93
C PRO A 151 38.20 15.19 2.94
N GLY A 152 37.73 15.62 1.77
CA GLY A 152 36.38 16.14 1.56
C GLY A 152 35.43 15.10 0.99
N LEU A 153 34.14 15.43 0.98
CA LEU A 153 33.06 14.57 0.50
C LEU A 153 32.38 15.17 -0.73
N ALA A 154 32.35 14.43 -1.82
CA ALA A 154 31.63 14.78 -3.05
C ALA A 154 30.37 13.90 -3.16
N PHE A 155 29.20 14.50 -3.03
CA PHE A 155 27.91 13.84 -3.20
C PHE A 155 27.35 14.15 -4.57
N LEU A 156 27.02 13.14 -5.36
CA LEU A 156 26.23 13.31 -6.58
C LEU A 156 24.75 13.38 -6.21
N CYS A 157 24.18 14.57 -6.27
CA CYS A 157 22.77 14.83 -6.03
C CYS A 157 22.05 14.87 -7.38
N CYS A 158 21.19 13.90 -7.66
CA CYS A 158 20.44 13.85 -8.92
C CYS A 158 18.95 13.98 -8.64
N PRO A 159 18.35 15.17 -8.82
CA PRO A 159 16.92 15.31 -8.76
C PRO A 159 16.29 14.67 -10.00
N ASP A 160 15.39 13.71 -9.80
CA ASP A 160 14.58 13.10 -10.88
C ASP A 160 13.68 14.12 -11.60
N THR A 161 13.53 15.31 -11.04
CA THR A 161 12.76 16.42 -11.61
C THR A 161 13.51 17.73 -11.42
N ALA A 162 13.54 18.57 -12.45
CA ALA A 162 14.31 19.82 -12.48
C ALA A 162 14.01 20.83 -11.34
N ASP A 163 12.93 20.62 -10.57
CA ASP A 163 12.41 21.57 -9.59
C ASP A 163 12.81 21.31 -8.12
N LEU A 164 13.55 20.20 -7.83
CA LEU A 164 13.92 19.79 -6.45
C LEU A 164 15.33 20.21 -5.98
N GLY A 165 16.02 21.07 -6.72
CA GLY A 165 17.30 21.65 -6.32
C GLY A 165 18.45 21.37 -7.29
N HIS A 166 19.68 21.47 -6.79
CA HIS A 166 20.90 21.29 -7.58
C HIS A 166 20.99 19.86 -8.14
N ARG A 167 21.15 19.76 -9.47
CA ARG A 167 21.59 18.55 -10.15
C ARG A 167 23.10 18.67 -10.35
N GLY A 168 23.85 17.74 -9.79
CA GLY A 168 25.30 17.69 -9.91
C GLY A 168 26.01 17.35 -8.61
N VAL A 169 27.31 17.61 -8.56
CA VAL A 169 28.14 17.28 -7.39
C VAL A 169 28.07 18.39 -6.34
N ARG A 170 27.63 18.04 -5.12
CA ARG A 170 27.76 18.87 -3.92
C ARG A 170 29.02 18.48 -3.16
N LEU A 171 29.94 19.41 -2.99
CA LEU A 171 31.24 19.22 -2.37
C LEU A 171 31.29 19.84 -0.96
N PHE A 172 31.54 19.01 0.05
CA PHE A 172 31.86 19.44 1.41
C PHE A 172 33.37 19.38 1.62
N THR A 173 34.00 20.56 1.61
CA THR A 173 35.44 20.68 1.88
C THR A 173 35.64 20.94 3.38
N PRO A 174 36.42 20.11 4.10
CA PRO A 174 36.61 20.26 5.54
C PRO A 174 37.39 21.54 5.87
N THR A 175 37.08 22.11 7.02
CA THR A 175 37.75 23.31 7.53
C THR A 175 38.54 22.96 8.79
N GLU A 176 39.04 23.96 9.53
CA GLU A 176 39.61 23.72 10.86
C GLU A 176 38.56 23.23 11.88
N LEU A 177 37.27 23.39 11.59
CA LEU A 177 36.17 22.88 12.40
C LEU A 177 35.66 21.51 11.92
N GLY A 178 36.26 20.93 10.89
CA GLY A 178 35.80 19.71 10.24
C GLY A 178 34.75 20.00 9.14
N LEU A 179 33.81 19.07 8.94
CA LEU A 179 32.72 19.21 7.99
C LEU A 179 31.62 20.11 8.58
N GLU A 180 31.32 21.22 7.91
CA GLU A 180 30.31 22.18 8.34
C GLU A 180 29.04 22.03 7.47
N PRO A 181 27.85 21.70 8.03
CA PRO A 181 26.67 21.39 7.22
C PRO A 181 26.19 22.54 6.32
N GLY A 182 26.44 23.79 6.72
CA GLY A 182 26.07 24.98 5.95
C GLY A 182 27.12 25.46 4.95
N ARG A 183 28.24 24.74 4.80
CA ARG A 183 29.37 25.14 3.94
C ARG A 183 29.67 24.04 2.94
N TYR A 184 29.14 24.20 1.74
CA TYR A 184 29.37 23.33 0.59
C TYR A 184 29.38 24.14 -0.70
N ASP A 185 30.00 23.58 -1.73
CA ASP A 185 29.99 24.10 -3.09
C ASP A 185 29.17 23.18 -3.98
N ASP A 186 28.24 23.76 -4.76
CA ASP A 186 27.44 23.05 -5.75
C ASP A 186 28.13 23.21 -7.11
N LEU A 187 28.65 22.10 -7.64
CA LEU A 187 29.42 22.03 -8.88
C LEU A 187 28.57 21.44 -10.01
N ASP A 188 28.58 22.12 -11.17
CA ASP A 188 27.92 21.68 -12.42
C ASP A 188 28.68 20.49 -13.05
N ILE A 189 28.62 19.36 -12.35
CA ILE A 189 29.22 18.08 -12.70
C ILE A 189 28.09 17.05 -12.65
N ASP A 190 27.51 16.79 -13.82
CA ASP A 190 26.54 15.71 -14.00
C ASP A 190 27.24 14.35 -14.05
N GLY A 191 26.52 13.31 -13.62
CA GLY A 191 27.01 11.95 -13.66
C GLY A 191 25.97 10.96 -13.14
N HIS A 192 26.41 9.71 -12.98
CA HIS A 192 25.61 8.63 -12.39
C HIS A 192 26.32 7.96 -11.21
N GLN A 193 27.64 7.78 -11.29
CA GLN A 193 28.46 7.22 -10.22
C GLN A 193 29.79 7.98 -10.09
N LEU A 194 30.32 8.05 -8.86
CA LEU A 194 31.54 8.76 -8.50
C LEU A 194 32.56 7.83 -7.86
N VAL A 195 33.84 8.05 -8.14
CA VAL A 195 34.95 7.55 -7.32
C VAL A 195 36.06 8.60 -7.30
N ALA A 196 36.81 8.70 -6.22
CA ALA A 196 37.90 9.67 -6.10
C ALA A 196 39.22 9.00 -5.72
N ALA A 197 40.32 9.49 -6.28
CA ALA A 197 41.68 9.05 -5.98
C ALA A 197 42.69 10.06 -6.53
N ASP A 198 43.88 10.14 -5.94
CA ASP A 198 45.02 10.85 -6.55
C ASP A 198 45.60 10.00 -7.69
N LEU A 199 45.26 10.38 -8.93
CA LEU A 199 45.56 9.66 -10.15
C LEU A 199 46.90 10.08 -10.78
N ASP A 200 47.32 11.34 -10.59
CA ASP A 200 48.57 11.87 -11.14
C ASP A 200 49.70 12.04 -10.11
N ALA A 201 49.44 11.66 -8.86
CA ALA A 201 50.35 11.71 -7.73
C ALA A 201 50.79 13.14 -7.38
N ASP A 202 49.93 14.14 -7.59
CA ASP A 202 50.18 15.54 -7.22
C ASP A 202 49.75 15.88 -5.78
N GLY A 203 49.18 14.92 -5.06
CA GLY A 203 48.68 15.07 -3.70
C GLY A 203 47.25 15.59 -3.61
N CYS A 204 46.63 15.97 -4.73
CA CYS A 204 45.21 16.27 -4.80
C CYS A 204 44.46 15.06 -5.36
N ALA A 205 43.31 14.72 -4.79
CA ALA A 205 42.44 13.71 -5.36
C ALA A 205 41.71 14.25 -6.61
N GLU A 206 41.62 13.41 -7.64
CA GLU A 206 40.71 13.58 -8.77
C GLU A 206 39.34 13.00 -8.44
N LEU A 207 38.30 13.56 -9.09
CA LEU A 207 36.98 12.97 -9.13
C LEU A 207 36.74 12.30 -10.49
N VAL A 208 36.56 10.99 -10.48
CA VAL A 208 36.16 10.21 -11.65
C VAL A 208 34.63 10.12 -11.67
N VAL A 209 34.03 10.47 -12.80
CA VAL A 209 32.58 10.50 -12.99
C VAL A 209 32.22 9.58 -14.14
N ARG A 210 31.36 8.60 -13.85
CA ARG A 210 30.75 7.75 -14.86
C ARG A 210 29.33 8.24 -15.15
N GLU A 211 29.00 8.44 -16.42
CA GLU A 211 27.65 8.80 -16.87
C GLU A 211 26.78 7.54 -17.10
N GLU A 212 25.47 7.72 -17.31
CA GLU A 212 24.51 6.64 -17.51
C GLU A 212 24.85 5.79 -18.76
N ASP A 213 25.31 6.45 -19.83
CA ASP A 213 25.73 5.83 -21.10
C ASP A 213 27.11 5.11 -21.03
N GLY A 214 27.74 5.10 -19.86
CA GLY A 214 29.05 4.48 -19.63
C GLY A 214 30.25 5.34 -20.03
N SER A 215 30.04 6.58 -20.45
CA SER A 215 31.12 7.57 -20.61
C SER A 215 31.83 7.81 -19.29
N LEU A 216 33.13 8.08 -19.37
CA LEU A 216 33.98 8.29 -18.20
C LEU A 216 34.75 9.61 -18.32
N TRP A 217 34.64 10.43 -17.29
CA TRP A 217 35.32 11.71 -17.16
C TRP A 217 36.17 11.74 -15.91
N VAL A 218 37.29 12.48 -15.96
CA VAL A 218 38.12 12.78 -14.81
C VAL A 218 38.14 14.29 -14.62
N TYR A 219 37.76 14.74 -13.42
CA TYR A 219 37.83 16.12 -12.97
C TYR A 219 39.02 16.26 -12.04
N TRP A 220 39.96 17.12 -12.41
CA TRP A 220 41.27 17.20 -11.78
C TRP A 220 41.25 18.07 -10.53
N GLY A 221 41.78 17.51 -9.44
CA GLY A 221 42.01 18.22 -8.20
C GLY A 221 43.07 19.31 -8.37
N GLY A 222 43.21 20.14 -7.35
CA GLY A 222 44.30 21.11 -7.27
C GLY A 222 44.14 22.02 -6.06
N PRO A 223 45.07 22.95 -5.82
CA PRO A 223 45.10 23.75 -4.58
C PRO A 223 43.81 24.50 -4.23
N ASP A 224 42.99 24.84 -5.24
CA ASP A 224 41.70 25.51 -5.08
C ASP A 224 40.50 24.53 -5.00
N GLY A 225 40.73 23.22 -4.94
CA GLY A 225 39.71 22.15 -4.92
C GLY A 225 39.37 21.59 -6.30
N LEU A 226 38.15 21.07 -6.47
CA LEU A 226 37.61 20.63 -7.76
C LEU A 226 37.12 21.81 -8.60
N ASP A 227 37.28 21.74 -9.93
CA ASP A 227 36.75 22.72 -10.88
C ASP A 227 36.13 22.00 -12.09
N PRO A 228 34.84 22.23 -12.40
CA PRO A 228 34.16 21.62 -13.55
C PRO A 228 34.87 21.85 -14.91
N ALA A 229 35.64 22.94 -15.04
CA ALA A 229 36.38 23.25 -16.26
C ALA A 229 37.68 22.44 -16.40
N ARG A 230 38.26 21.95 -15.29
CA ARG A 230 39.48 21.15 -15.27
C ARG A 230 39.16 19.67 -15.42
N ARG A 231 38.70 19.27 -16.61
CA ARG A 231 38.30 17.88 -16.87
C ARG A 231 38.94 17.26 -18.11
N THR A 232 38.94 15.94 -18.17
CA THR A 232 39.41 15.15 -19.31
C THR A 232 38.43 14.02 -19.59
N ALA A 233 38.00 13.88 -20.84
CA ALA A 233 37.25 12.72 -21.30
C ALA A 233 38.20 11.52 -21.36
N VAL A 234 37.84 10.44 -20.71
CA VAL A 234 38.62 9.19 -20.70
C VAL A 234 38.04 8.20 -21.71
N LEU A 235 36.72 8.03 -21.68
CA LEU A 235 36.00 7.12 -22.54
C LEU A 235 34.67 7.76 -22.98
N GLY A 236 34.30 7.57 -24.24
CA GLY A 236 33.00 8.00 -24.76
C GLY A 236 31.87 7.00 -24.45
N PRO A 237 30.65 7.26 -24.96
CA PRO A 237 29.48 6.44 -24.71
C PRO A 237 29.69 4.99 -25.17
N ASP A 238 29.12 4.05 -24.42
CA ASP A 238 29.06 2.67 -24.82
C ASP A 238 27.80 2.42 -25.66
N GLU A 239 27.94 2.19 -26.97
CA GLU A 239 26.80 1.91 -27.86
C GLU A 239 25.99 0.66 -27.44
N SER A 240 26.50 -0.17 -26.52
CA SER A 240 25.77 -1.30 -25.94
C SER A 240 24.94 -0.98 -24.69
N ALA A 241 25.06 0.24 -24.15
CA ALA A 241 24.28 0.72 -23.01
C ALA A 241 22.85 1.08 -23.45
N ASP A 242 21.95 0.10 -23.49
CA ASP A 242 20.52 0.40 -23.56
C ASP A 242 20.07 0.92 -22.19
N GLY A 243 19.59 2.17 -22.15
CA GLY A 243 18.84 2.68 -21.01
C GLY A 243 17.59 1.85 -20.84
N GLN A 244 17.58 0.93 -19.87
CA GLN A 244 16.38 0.22 -19.47
C GLN A 244 15.43 1.22 -18.77
N ARG A 245 14.66 1.97 -19.55
CA ARG A 245 13.40 2.52 -19.05
C ARG A 245 12.42 1.37 -19.00
N SER A 246 12.02 1.02 -17.78
CA SER A 246 10.94 0.10 -17.51
C SER A 246 9.63 0.71 -18.03
N ASP A 247 8.91 -0.02 -18.88
CA ASP A 247 7.51 0.27 -19.25
C ASP A 247 6.53 -0.20 -18.15
N ALA A 248 7.03 -0.54 -16.95
CA ALA A 248 6.18 -0.88 -15.82
C ALA A 248 5.29 0.31 -15.45
N PRO A 249 3.99 0.10 -15.21
CA PRO A 249 3.10 1.18 -14.80
C PRO A 249 3.57 1.84 -13.50
N GLN A 250 3.10 3.06 -13.25
CA GLN A 250 3.60 3.98 -12.24
C GLN A 250 3.69 3.42 -10.81
N TYR A 251 2.93 2.36 -10.49
CA TYR A 251 2.95 1.63 -9.21
C TYR A 251 3.19 0.12 -9.37
N ALA A 252 3.47 -0.40 -10.57
CA ALA A 252 4.20 -1.66 -10.65
C ALA A 252 5.62 -1.32 -10.21
N GLU A 253 5.84 -1.49 -8.92
CA GLU A 253 6.93 -0.93 -8.15
C GLU A 253 8.28 -1.54 -8.59
N HIS A 254 8.78 -1.04 -9.73
CA HIS A 254 10.03 -1.47 -10.33
C HIS A 254 11.19 -1.00 -9.46
N VAL A 255 11.70 -1.92 -8.65
CA VAL A 255 12.97 -1.71 -7.99
C VAL A 255 14.08 -1.85 -9.01
N ALA A 256 14.69 -0.70 -9.35
CA ALA A 256 15.81 -0.66 -10.26
C ALA A 256 16.95 -1.57 -9.77
N GLY A 257 17.56 -2.31 -10.69
CA GLY A 257 18.76 -3.08 -10.40
C GLY A 257 19.92 -2.19 -9.95
N ALA A 258 21.00 -2.81 -9.45
CA ALA A 258 22.19 -2.08 -9.08
C ALA A 258 22.87 -1.44 -10.32
N ALA A 259 23.35 -0.21 -10.13
CA ALA A 259 24.08 0.53 -11.14
C ALA A 259 25.52 -0.01 -11.29
N PRO A 260 26.10 -0.01 -12.51
CA PRO A 260 27.52 -0.27 -12.69
C PRO A 260 28.38 0.80 -12.01
N LEU A 261 29.31 0.38 -11.15
CA LEU A 261 30.18 1.20 -10.32
C LEU A 261 31.57 1.34 -10.97
N PRO A 262 32.06 2.57 -11.25
CA PRO A 262 33.46 2.78 -11.57
C PRO A 262 34.31 2.56 -10.33
N SER A 263 35.52 2.05 -10.50
CA SER A 263 36.49 1.94 -9.39
C SER A 263 37.90 2.30 -9.86
N VAL A 264 38.76 2.67 -8.91
CA VAL A 264 40.18 2.90 -9.12
C VAL A 264 40.92 1.70 -8.54
N VAL A 265 41.54 0.89 -9.40
CA VAL A 265 42.28 -0.30 -9.00
C VAL A 265 43.77 -0.11 -9.25
N ARG A 266 44.61 -0.65 -8.36
CA ARG A 266 46.07 -0.67 -8.55
C ARG A 266 46.48 -2.08 -8.93
N LEU A 267 47.02 -2.25 -10.14
CA LEU A 267 47.50 -3.54 -10.64
C LEU A 267 49.00 -3.46 -10.77
N ASP A 268 49.73 -4.27 -9.99
CA ASP A 268 51.21 -4.30 -9.96
C ASP A 268 51.83 -2.90 -9.82
N GLY A 269 51.24 -2.06 -8.98
CA GLY A 269 51.68 -0.69 -8.71
C GLY A 269 51.20 0.38 -9.70
N HIS A 270 50.45 -0.01 -10.75
CA HIS A 270 49.91 0.92 -11.75
C HIS A 270 48.41 1.17 -11.57
N ILE A 271 48.01 2.45 -11.60
CA ILE A 271 46.61 2.85 -11.45
C ILE A 271 45.84 2.58 -12.75
N HIS A 272 44.69 1.93 -12.61
CA HIS A 272 43.73 1.73 -13.69
C HIS A 272 42.34 2.22 -13.25
N LEU A 273 41.61 2.83 -14.18
CA LEU A 273 40.19 3.09 -14.01
C LEU A 273 39.41 1.88 -14.52
N PHE A 274 38.67 1.23 -13.65
CA PHE A 274 37.70 0.21 -14.01
C PHE A 274 36.42 0.88 -14.50
N ASN A 275 36.01 0.58 -15.72
CA ASN A 275 34.73 0.99 -16.27
C ASN A 275 33.93 -0.23 -16.76
N PRO A 276 32.83 -0.58 -16.08
CA PRO A 276 31.95 -1.66 -16.51
C PRO A 276 31.12 -1.27 -17.76
N GLY A 277 31.16 -2.12 -18.79
CA GLY A 277 30.25 -2.09 -19.94
C GLY A 277 29.27 -3.27 -19.91
N ARG A 278 28.43 -3.44 -20.94
CA ARG A 278 27.40 -4.50 -20.94
C ARG A 278 27.94 -5.93 -21.04
N HIS A 279 28.92 -6.14 -21.90
CA HIS A 279 29.51 -7.46 -22.22
C HIS A 279 31.00 -7.55 -21.91
N GLN A 280 31.53 -6.55 -21.19
CA GLN A 280 32.97 -6.43 -20.97
C GLN A 280 33.31 -5.52 -19.78
N ALA A 281 34.35 -5.91 -19.06
CA ALA A 281 35.06 -5.06 -18.10
C ALA A 281 36.21 -4.34 -18.81
N ARG A 282 36.32 -3.02 -18.65
CA ARG A 282 37.41 -2.21 -19.21
C ARG A 282 38.32 -1.71 -18.10
N LEU A 283 39.62 -1.96 -18.24
CA LEU A 283 40.66 -1.40 -17.37
C LEU A 283 41.45 -0.36 -18.16
N ILE A 284 41.36 0.89 -17.76
CA ILE A 284 41.97 2.00 -18.49
C ILE A 284 43.21 2.45 -17.71
N PRO A 285 44.44 2.19 -18.21
CA PRO A 285 45.65 2.57 -17.50
C PRO A 285 45.79 4.09 -17.45
N VAL A 286 46.05 4.62 -16.24
CA VAL A 286 46.40 6.02 -16.04
C VAL A 286 47.88 6.20 -16.32
N LEU A 287 48.19 7.09 -17.26
CA LEU A 287 49.55 7.38 -17.70
C LEU A 287 50.00 8.75 -17.19
N ALA A 288 51.31 9.00 -17.29
CA ALA A 288 51.89 10.28 -16.90
C ALA A 288 51.22 11.48 -17.60
N LYS A 289 51.27 12.64 -16.94
CA LYS A 289 50.76 13.93 -17.46
C LYS A 289 49.26 13.92 -17.78
N ARG A 290 48.44 13.30 -16.92
CA ARG A 290 46.97 13.34 -17.03
C ARG A 290 46.46 12.73 -18.36
N THR A 291 47.09 11.65 -18.81
CA THR A 291 46.71 10.93 -20.04
C THR A 291 46.30 9.49 -19.76
N PHE A 292 45.57 8.86 -20.67
CA PHE A 292 45.01 7.52 -20.50
C PHE A 292 45.41 6.62 -21.67
N GLY A 293 45.78 5.37 -21.36
CA GLY A 293 46.14 4.39 -22.39
C GLY A 293 44.94 3.64 -22.95
N PRO A 294 45.14 2.77 -23.95
CA PRO A 294 44.07 1.97 -24.50
C PRO A 294 43.47 1.02 -23.43
N PRO A 295 42.14 0.88 -23.35
CA PRO A 295 41.53 -0.01 -22.37
C PRO A 295 41.92 -1.48 -22.61
N GLN A 296 42.34 -2.18 -21.57
CA GLN A 296 42.35 -3.65 -21.56
C GLN A 296 40.92 -4.13 -21.35
N VAL A 297 40.47 -5.06 -22.19
CA VAL A 297 39.10 -5.55 -22.22
C VAL A 297 39.08 -7.01 -21.75
N LEU A 298 38.28 -7.28 -20.72
CA LEU A 298 38.01 -8.62 -20.21
C LEU A 298 36.56 -8.98 -20.51
N ALA A 299 36.33 -10.13 -21.15
CA ALA A 299 34.97 -10.56 -21.51
C ALA A 299 34.26 -11.14 -20.28
N CYS A 300 33.19 -10.48 -19.86
CA CYS A 300 32.27 -10.90 -18.81
C CYS A 300 30.92 -10.21 -19.04
N GLU A 301 29.84 -10.94 -18.82
CA GLU A 301 28.49 -10.43 -19.00
C GLU A 301 28.03 -9.64 -17.77
N ALA A 302 27.47 -8.44 -18.00
CA ALA A 302 26.98 -7.52 -16.98
C ALA A 302 27.91 -7.33 -15.75
N PRO A 303 29.18 -6.91 -15.95
CA PRO A 303 30.04 -6.49 -14.85
C PRO A 303 29.48 -5.26 -14.16
N LEU A 304 29.43 -5.27 -12.83
CA LEU A 304 28.93 -4.16 -12.02
C LEU A 304 30.01 -3.47 -11.22
N ALA A 305 30.96 -4.19 -10.61
CA ALA A 305 32.00 -3.58 -9.79
C ALA A 305 33.30 -4.40 -9.84
N ALA A 306 34.41 -3.80 -9.42
CA ALA A 306 35.67 -4.50 -9.29
C ALA A 306 36.51 -4.03 -8.10
N ALA A 307 37.23 -4.98 -7.52
CA ALA A 307 38.24 -4.81 -6.48
C ALA A 307 39.52 -5.54 -6.88
N ALA A 308 40.64 -5.21 -6.25
CA ALA A 308 41.94 -5.79 -6.58
C ALA A 308 42.77 -6.07 -5.33
N ALA A 309 43.36 -7.25 -5.25
CA ALA A 309 44.26 -7.68 -4.19
C ALA A 309 45.08 -8.90 -4.69
N ASP A 310 46.18 -9.21 -4.03
CA ASP A 310 46.91 -10.46 -4.22
C ASP A 310 46.21 -11.57 -3.42
N LEU A 311 45.49 -12.46 -4.10
CA LEU A 311 44.64 -13.48 -3.47
C LEU A 311 45.34 -14.83 -3.32
N ASP A 312 46.42 -15.08 -4.07
CA ASP A 312 47.17 -16.34 -4.05
C ASP A 312 48.59 -16.21 -3.48
N ASP A 313 48.95 -15.02 -2.96
CA ASP A 313 50.24 -14.67 -2.35
C ASP A 313 51.42 -14.89 -3.32
N ASP A 314 51.17 -14.67 -4.62
CA ASP A 314 52.19 -14.82 -5.67
C ASP A 314 52.97 -13.51 -5.93
N GLY A 315 52.57 -12.41 -5.28
CA GLY A 315 53.16 -11.08 -5.39
C GLY A 315 52.58 -10.23 -6.51
N HIS A 316 51.60 -10.73 -7.26
CA HIS A 316 50.88 -10.00 -8.29
C HIS A 316 49.47 -9.65 -7.85
N THR A 317 48.96 -8.52 -8.32
CA THR A 317 47.59 -8.13 -7.99
C THR A 317 46.59 -8.81 -8.91
N ASP A 318 45.62 -9.51 -8.33
CA ASP A 318 44.47 -10.09 -9.01
C ASP A 318 43.31 -9.11 -9.10
N LEU A 319 42.44 -9.34 -10.08
CA LEU A 319 41.23 -8.54 -10.26
C LEU A 319 39.99 -9.39 -9.99
N ILE A 320 39.17 -8.94 -9.04
CA ILE A 320 37.87 -9.51 -8.76
C ILE A 320 36.83 -8.64 -9.44
N VAL A 321 35.96 -9.24 -10.25
CA VAL A 321 34.87 -8.56 -10.94
C VAL A 321 33.55 -9.16 -10.49
N ALA A 322 32.74 -8.36 -9.79
CA ALA A 322 31.33 -8.67 -9.55
C ALA A 322 30.57 -8.54 -10.87
N CYS A 323 29.98 -9.63 -11.34
CA CYS A 323 29.19 -9.64 -12.57
C CYS A 323 28.03 -10.62 -12.49
N ARG A 324 27.09 -10.47 -13.42
CA ARG A 324 25.92 -11.34 -13.57
C ARG A 324 26.07 -12.22 -14.80
N ASP A 325 27.22 -12.88 -14.91
CA ASP A 325 27.59 -13.67 -16.10
C ASP A 325 26.91 -15.04 -16.02
N PRO A 326 25.97 -15.37 -16.93
CA PRO A 326 25.24 -16.63 -16.83
C PRO A 326 26.09 -17.81 -17.31
N ASP A 327 26.03 -18.92 -16.59
CA ASP A 327 26.52 -20.21 -17.07
C ASP A 327 25.55 -20.85 -18.08
N THR A 328 25.88 -22.06 -18.55
CA THR A 328 25.04 -22.78 -19.51
C THR A 328 23.68 -23.20 -18.96
N ALA A 329 23.52 -23.24 -17.64
CA ALA A 329 22.26 -23.51 -16.95
C ALA A 329 21.52 -22.22 -16.54
N GLY A 330 22.11 -21.05 -16.77
CA GLY A 330 21.57 -19.74 -16.40
C GLY A 330 21.92 -19.30 -14.98
N ALA A 331 22.75 -20.05 -14.24
CA ALA A 331 23.25 -19.61 -12.93
C ALA A 331 24.30 -18.50 -13.12
N GLU A 332 24.19 -17.43 -12.35
CA GLU A 332 25.13 -16.31 -12.42
C GLU A 332 26.46 -16.64 -11.73
N ARG A 333 27.51 -15.94 -12.16
CA ARG A 333 28.84 -16.01 -11.56
C ARG A 333 29.58 -14.69 -11.71
N SER A 334 30.42 -14.42 -10.72
CA SER A 334 31.46 -13.41 -10.71
C SER A 334 32.81 -14.04 -11.10
N TRP A 335 33.84 -13.23 -11.32
CA TRP A 335 35.14 -13.73 -11.78
C TRP A 335 36.31 -13.20 -10.95
N ILE A 336 37.32 -14.04 -10.73
CA ILE A 336 38.68 -13.64 -10.37
C ILE A 336 39.54 -13.79 -11.62
N PHE A 337 40.21 -12.73 -12.04
CA PHE A 337 41.23 -12.76 -13.09
C PHE A 337 42.61 -12.70 -12.44
N TRP A 338 43.45 -13.68 -12.75
CA TRP A 338 44.74 -13.85 -12.08
C TRP A 338 45.84 -12.99 -12.69
N GLY A 339 46.62 -12.31 -11.85
CA GLY A 339 47.79 -11.53 -12.21
C GLY A 339 48.97 -12.43 -12.65
N PRO A 340 50.05 -11.85 -13.22
CA PRO A 340 50.18 -10.46 -13.70
C PRO A 340 49.48 -10.20 -15.05
N GLN A 341 49.02 -11.24 -15.74
CA GLN A 341 48.41 -11.13 -17.07
C GLN A 341 46.93 -11.48 -17.04
N LEU A 342 46.11 -10.50 -16.63
CA LEU A 342 44.65 -10.66 -16.57
C LEU A 342 44.08 -11.09 -17.93
N CYS A 343 43.49 -12.29 -17.99
CA CYS A 343 42.88 -12.80 -19.22
C CYS A 343 41.75 -13.80 -18.95
N VAL A 344 40.86 -13.99 -19.93
CA VAL A 344 39.72 -14.91 -19.81
C VAL A 344 40.11 -16.39 -19.74
N ALA A 345 41.34 -16.72 -20.12
CA ALA A 345 41.85 -18.09 -20.08
C ALA A 345 42.41 -18.48 -18.71
N ASP A 346 42.77 -17.49 -17.89
CA ASP A 346 43.28 -17.67 -16.53
C ASP A 346 42.39 -16.91 -15.54
N ARG A 347 41.23 -17.50 -15.26
CA ARG A 347 40.23 -16.95 -14.34
C ARG A 347 39.53 -18.05 -13.56
N THR A 348 39.10 -17.72 -12.35
CA THR A 348 38.30 -18.59 -11.48
C THR A 348 36.88 -18.04 -11.39
N ALA A 349 35.88 -18.90 -11.55
CA ALA A 349 34.47 -18.53 -11.36
C ALA A 349 34.13 -18.48 -9.86
N LEU A 350 33.46 -17.42 -9.45
CA LEU A 350 32.86 -17.28 -8.12
C LEU A 350 31.33 -17.44 -8.26
N PRO A 351 30.69 -18.42 -7.61
CA PRO A 351 29.24 -18.54 -7.61
C PRO A 351 28.60 -17.25 -7.07
N SER A 352 27.66 -16.67 -7.82
CA SER A 352 26.98 -15.46 -7.38
C SER A 352 25.53 -15.40 -7.91
N ARG A 353 24.76 -14.46 -7.38
CA ARG A 353 23.40 -14.14 -7.81
C ARG A 353 23.14 -12.67 -7.56
N ALA A 354 22.65 -11.97 -8.59
CA ALA A 354 22.36 -10.55 -8.56
C ALA A 354 23.52 -9.70 -7.98
N ALA A 355 24.76 -10.11 -8.25
CA ALA A 355 25.95 -9.40 -7.76
C ALA A 355 25.89 -7.91 -8.11
N CYS A 356 26.21 -7.04 -7.15
CA CYS A 356 26.10 -5.58 -7.29
C CYS A 356 27.35 -4.81 -6.91
N ASP A 357 28.15 -5.31 -5.98
CA ASP A 357 29.39 -4.68 -5.53
C ASP A 357 30.36 -5.76 -5.03
N VAL A 358 31.64 -5.42 -4.89
CA VAL A 358 32.67 -6.30 -4.34
C VAL A 358 33.69 -5.51 -3.55
N ALA A 359 34.08 -6.04 -2.39
CA ALA A 359 35.20 -5.54 -1.61
C ALA A 359 36.18 -6.68 -1.27
N VAL A 360 37.40 -6.32 -0.94
CA VAL A 360 38.48 -7.26 -0.63
C VAL A 360 39.32 -6.72 0.52
N GLY A 361 39.66 -7.58 1.47
CA GLY A 361 40.45 -7.21 2.64
C GLY A 361 40.68 -8.38 3.58
N ASP A 362 41.72 -8.29 4.41
CA ASP A 362 42.06 -9.29 5.42
C ASP A 362 41.08 -9.18 6.60
N LEU A 363 40.09 -10.08 6.66
CA LEU A 363 38.99 -10.02 7.63
C LEU A 363 39.27 -10.81 8.91
N ASP A 364 40.26 -11.70 8.92
CA ASP A 364 40.63 -12.51 10.09
C ASP A 364 42.04 -12.24 10.64
N GLY A 365 42.81 -11.37 9.98
CA GLY A 365 44.13 -10.90 10.40
C GLY A 365 45.26 -11.87 10.07
N ASP A 366 45.06 -12.81 9.16
CA ASP A 366 46.07 -13.78 8.74
C ASP A 366 47.03 -13.25 7.65
N GLY A 367 46.74 -12.08 7.10
CA GLY A 367 47.51 -11.40 6.06
C GLY A 367 47.10 -11.77 4.63
N GLN A 368 46.17 -12.70 4.43
CA GLN A 368 45.54 -12.99 3.14
C GLN A 368 44.19 -12.28 3.06
N PRO A 369 43.86 -11.65 1.93
CA PRO A 369 42.59 -10.96 1.79
C PRO A 369 41.44 -11.91 1.42
N GLU A 370 40.28 -11.74 2.06
CA GLU A 370 39.03 -12.37 1.64
C GLU A 370 38.23 -11.50 0.67
N ILE A 371 37.44 -12.17 -0.17
CA ILE A 371 36.54 -11.51 -1.13
C ILE A 371 35.15 -11.43 -0.50
N VAL A 372 34.58 -10.22 -0.42
CA VAL A 372 33.18 -10.01 -0.06
C VAL A 372 32.38 -9.66 -1.30
N LEU A 373 31.56 -10.59 -1.79
CA LEU A 373 30.61 -10.37 -2.87
C LEU A 373 29.27 -9.87 -2.31
N CYS A 374 28.91 -8.64 -2.68
CA CYS A 374 27.63 -8.04 -2.38
C CYS A 374 26.59 -8.51 -3.39
N GLN A 375 25.47 -9.04 -2.89
CA GLN A 375 24.42 -9.65 -3.71
C GLN A 375 23.09 -8.97 -3.41
N GLY A 376 22.47 -8.38 -4.44
CA GLY A 376 21.19 -7.67 -4.33
C GLY A 376 20.01 -8.62 -4.12
N PHE A 377 18.80 -8.09 -4.21
CA PHE A 377 17.55 -8.83 -3.96
C PHE A 377 17.38 -10.09 -4.85
N GLY A 378 16.64 -11.08 -4.34
CA GLY A 378 16.24 -12.30 -5.05
C GLY A 378 14.85 -12.18 -5.69
N ASP A 379 14.34 -13.23 -6.33
CA ASP A 379 13.09 -13.16 -7.11
C ASP A 379 11.85 -12.81 -6.27
N THR A 380 11.84 -13.25 -5.01
CA THR A 380 10.65 -13.17 -4.13
C THR A 380 10.87 -12.30 -2.90
N SER A 381 12.08 -11.86 -2.60
CA SER A 381 12.40 -11.09 -1.39
C SER A 381 13.54 -10.12 -1.62
N TYR A 382 13.47 -8.97 -0.94
CA TYR A 382 14.59 -8.04 -0.86
C TYR A 382 15.70 -8.55 0.05
N THR A 383 15.41 -9.48 0.96
CA THR A 383 16.41 -10.15 1.77
C THR A 383 17.29 -11.01 0.88
N ALA A 384 18.59 -10.70 0.89
CA ALA A 384 19.61 -11.34 0.08
C ALA A 384 20.69 -11.94 0.96
N THR A 385 21.38 -12.96 0.44
CA THR A 385 22.55 -13.54 1.10
C THR A 385 23.79 -13.14 0.33
N SER A 386 24.65 -12.32 0.92
CA SER A 386 25.97 -11.99 0.38
C SER A 386 27.00 -13.03 0.84
N ALA A 387 28.11 -13.16 0.11
CA ALA A 387 29.09 -14.22 0.33
C ALA A 387 30.49 -13.65 0.62
N ILE A 388 31.18 -14.25 1.57
CA ILE A 388 32.61 -14.04 1.83
C ILE A 388 33.33 -15.32 1.39
N HIS A 389 34.30 -15.19 0.49
CA HIS A 389 35.08 -16.31 -0.02
C HIS A 389 36.53 -16.20 0.44
N ARG A 390 37.07 -17.28 1.01
CA ARG A 390 38.51 -17.44 1.23
C ARG A 390 39.13 -18.21 0.07
N ILE A 391 40.18 -17.64 -0.50
CA ILE A 391 40.92 -18.24 -1.61
C ILE A 391 42.26 -18.76 -1.12
N SER A 392 42.66 -19.93 -1.57
CA SER A 392 43.98 -20.49 -1.30
C SER A 392 45.00 -20.09 -2.36
N ALA A 393 46.29 -20.21 -2.01
CA ALA A 393 47.42 -20.06 -2.94
C ALA A 393 47.38 -20.97 -4.18
N ASP A 394 46.60 -22.06 -4.18
CA ASP A 394 46.34 -22.89 -5.38
C ASP A 394 45.07 -22.46 -6.14
N ARG A 395 44.61 -21.22 -5.90
CA ARG A 395 43.52 -20.52 -6.60
C ARG A 395 42.16 -21.20 -6.44
N GLN A 396 41.93 -21.90 -5.32
CA GLN A 396 40.68 -22.58 -5.01
C GLN A 396 39.88 -21.84 -3.94
N ILE A 397 38.55 -21.89 -4.05
CA ILE A 397 37.66 -21.45 -2.95
C ILE A 397 37.76 -22.51 -1.85
N THR A 398 38.27 -22.13 -0.70
CA THR A 398 38.44 -23.04 0.45
C THR A 398 37.28 -22.97 1.43
N GLU A 399 36.67 -21.79 1.57
CA GLU A 399 35.55 -21.55 2.46
C GLU A 399 34.62 -20.47 1.87
N THR A 400 33.33 -20.61 2.14
CA THR A 400 32.32 -19.58 1.87
C THR A 400 31.49 -19.34 3.13
N VAL A 401 31.50 -18.11 3.62
CA VAL A 401 30.64 -17.65 4.71
C VAL A 401 29.54 -16.76 4.15
N HIS A 402 28.35 -16.85 4.72
CA HIS A 402 27.16 -16.13 4.23
C HIS A 402 26.69 -15.09 5.23
N LEU A 403 26.45 -13.88 4.75
CA LEU A 403 25.88 -12.77 5.53
C LEU A 403 24.55 -12.31 4.91
N THR A 404 23.53 -12.14 5.72
CA THR A 404 22.22 -11.64 5.27
C THR A 404 22.23 -10.12 5.17
N ALA A 405 21.61 -9.58 4.13
CA ALA A 405 21.45 -8.15 3.90
C ALA A 405 20.09 -7.89 3.21
N GLU A 406 19.70 -6.62 3.08
CA GLU A 406 18.37 -6.23 2.57
C GLU A 406 18.53 -5.30 1.37
N ASP A 407 18.39 -5.86 0.16
CA ASP A 407 18.72 -5.20 -1.11
C ASP A 407 19.99 -4.33 -1.00
N PRO A 408 21.14 -4.93 -0.64
CA PRO A 408 22.34 -4.16 -0.44
C PRO A 408 22.80 -3.58 -1.78
N ARG A 409 23.06 -2.27 -1.78
CA ARG A 409 23.53 -1.53 -2.95
C ARG A 409 25.05 -1.40 -3.00
N ARG A 410 25.69 -1.44 -1.82
CA ARG A 410 27.13 -1.30 -1.65
C ARG A 410 27.62 -2.21 -0.54
N VAL A 411 28.86 -2.69 -0.67
CA VAL A 411 29.61 -3.29 0.43
C VAL A 411 30.86 -2.46 0.70
N LEU A 412 31.12 -2.17 1.97
CA LEU A 412 32.28 -1.39 2.41
C LEU A 412 33.02 -2.17 3.49
N LEU A 413 34.35 -2.07 3.48
CA LEU A 413 35.19 -2.57 4.57
C LEU A 413 35.75 -1.36 5.32
N GLY A 414 35.70 -1.42 6.65
CA GLY A 414 36.13 -0.31 7.47
C GLY A 414 36.48 -0.72 8.89
N GLN A 415 37.40 0.03 9.48
CA GLN A 415 37.82 -0.15 10.85
C GLN A 415 37.27 0.96 11.74
N GLY A 416 35.97 0.88 12.06
CA GLY A 416 35.32 1.84 12.95
C GLY A 416 35.78 1.73 14.41
N THR A 417 36.50 0.65 14.77
CA THR A 417 37.08 0.39 16.10
C THR A 417 38.60 0.21 16.02
N GLY A 418 39.33 0.84 16.95
CA GLY A 418 40.79 0.88 16.91
C GLY A 418 41.42 -0.47 17.26
N GLY A 419 42.34 -0.95 16.41
CA GLY A 419 43.11 -2.18 16.63
C GLY A 419 42.35 -3.50 16.47
N GLY A 420 41.10 -3.49 16.01
CA GLY A 420 40.30 -4.67 15.66
C GLY A 420 40.41 -5.09 14.19
N LEU A 421 39.77 -6.22 13.84
CA LEU A 421 39.61 -6.69 12.46
C LEU A 421 38.67 -5.77 11.66
N PRO A 422 38.82 -5.64 10.33
CA PRO A 422 37.88 -4.89 9.50
C PRO A 422 36.45 -5.39 9.64
N GLN A 423 35.50 -4.46 9.66
CA GLN A 423 34.06 -4.73 9.71
C GLN A 423 33.47 -4.68 8.31
N VAL A 424 32.50 -5.54 8.02
CA VAL A 424 31.77 -5.57 6.75
C VAL A 424 30.49 -4.75 6.89
N VAL A 425 30.33 -3.72 6.06
CA VAL A 425 29.15 -2.84 6.06
C VAL A 425 28.35 -3.07 4.78
N PHE A 426 27.08 -3.41 4.93
CA PHE A 426 26.11 -3.40 3.83
C PHE A 426 25.27 -2.14 3.89
N VAL A 427 25.25 -1.39 2.78
CA VAL A 427 24.34 -0.27 2.58
C VAL A 427 23.05 -0.82 1.97
N ASN A 428 22.08 -1.08 2.85
CA ASN A 428 20.78 -1.64 2.49
C ASN A 428 19.82 -0.55 2.00
N HIS A 429 18.87 -0.91 1.13
CA HIS A 429 17.92 0.06 0.57
C HIS A 429 16.44 -0.34 0.67
N PHE A 430 16.11 -1.58 0.36
CA PHE A 430 14.76 -2.14 0.48
C PHE A 430 14.79 -3.44 1.29
N SER A 431 13.79 -3.69 2.13
CA SER A 431 13.56 -5.01 2.76
C SER A 431 12.12 -5.51 2.53
N GLY A 432 11.87 -6.77 2.86
CA GLY A 432 10.53 -7.38 2.83
C GLY A 432 10.24 -8.28 1.61
N ASN A 433 8.96 -8.57 1.36
CA ASN A 433 8.53 -9.40 0.24
C ASN A 433 8.62 -8.65 -1.10
N ARG A 434 8.71 -9.36 -2.22
CA ARG A 434 8.58 -8.78 -3.57
C ARG A 434 7.30 -9.19 -4.28
N LEU A 435 6.53 -10.11 -3.70
CA LEU A 435 5.40 -10.74 -4.38
C LEU A 435 4.06 -10.13 -4.01
N GLY A 436 3.86 -9.65 -2.78
CA GLY A 436 2.50 -9.31 -2.36
C GLY A 436 1.67 -10.55 -2.03
N SER A 437 2.29 -11.59 -1.47
CA SER A 437 1.65 -12.88 -1.19
C SER A 437 1.18 -13.01 0.26
N GLU A 438 0.99 -11.88 0.92
CA GLU A 438 0.68 -11.78 2.34
C GLU A 438 -0.78 -12.13 2.57
N GLN A 439 -1.05 -12.74 3.72
CA GLN A 439 -2.39 -13.20 4.09
C GLN A 439 -3.20 -12.03 4.66
N ALA A 440 -4.53 -12.04 4.45
CA ALA A 440 -5.42 -11.11 5.13
C ALA A 440 -5.65 -11.58 6.58
N LEU A 441 -5.94 -10.63 7.48
CA LEU A 441 -6.09 -10.90 8.91
C LEU A 441 -7.52 -10.67 9.36
N VAL A 442 -8.15 -11.69 9.94
CA VAL A 442 -9.45 -11.59 10.60
C VAL A 442 -9.22 -11.53 12.11
N TYR A 443 -9.53 -10.40 12.73
CA TYR A 443 -9.53 -10.23 14.18
C TYR A 443 -10.92 -10.46 14.73
N PHE A 444 -11.06 -11.46 15.59
CA PHE A 444 -12.36 -11.80 16.14
C PHE A 444 -12.71 -10.90 17.33
N GLY A 445 -13.92 -10.37 17.35
CA GLY A 445 -14.47 -9.59 18.47
C GLY A 445 -14.74 -10.47 19.69
N GLY A 446 -15.00 -9.84 20.84
CA GLY A 446 -15.36 -10.55 22.06
C GLY A 446 -15.84 -9.60 23.17
N PRO A 447 -16.29 -10.15 24.30
CA PRO A 447 -16.84 -9.35 25.40
C PRO A 447 -15.82 -8.41 26.06
N ASP A 448 -14.53 -8.61 25.78
CA ASP A 448 -13.40 -7.80 26.24
C ASP A 448 -12.79 -6.91 25.13
N GLY A 449 -13.48 -6.74 24.00
CA GLY A 449 -13.00 -5.93 22.87
C GLY A 449 -12.24 -6.78 21.86
N TYR A 450 -10.97 -6.45 21.58
CA TYR A 450 -10.09 -7.17 20.65
C TYR A 450 -8.74 -7.49 21.29
N ALA A 451 -8.10 -8.58 20.87
CA ALA A 451 -6.78 -9.00 21.34
C ALA A 451 -5.84 -9.36 20.18
N PRO A 452 -4.53 -9.07 20.26
CA PRO A 452 -3.55 -9.38 19.21
C PRO A 452 -3.58 -10.84 18.75
N ASP A 453 -3.81 -11.78 19.68
CA ASP A 453 -3.68 -13.21 19.41
C ASP A 453 -5.02 -13.85 19.01
N ARG A 454 -6.14 -13.11 19.11
CA ARG A 454 -7.48 -13.62 18.77
C ARG A 454 -7.78 -13.28 17.30
N ARG A 455 -7.02 -13.91 16.42
CA ARG A 455 -7.07 -13.69 14.98
C ARG A 455 -6.89 -14.97 14.17
N GLN A 456 -7.25 -14.91 12.89
CA GLN A 456 -6.99 -15.92 11.89
C GLN A 456 -6.42 -15.27 10.63
N GLU A 457 -5.43 -15.91 10.02
CA GLU A 457 -4.96 -15.57 8.67
C GLU A 457 -5.81 -16.31 7.64
N ILE A 458 -6.19 -15.61 6.57
CA ILE A 458 -6.93 -16.18 5.44
C ILE A 458 -6.18 -15.92 4.12
N PRO A 459 -6.31 -16.81 3.12
CA PRO A 459 -5.71 -16.64 1.80
C PRO A 459 -5.97 -15.27 1.20
N ALA A 460 -4.91 -14.58 0.82
CA ALA A 460 -4.95 -13.30 0.10
C ALA A 460 -3.72 -13.15 -0.78
N TRP A 461 -3.77 -12.19 -1.70
CA TRP A 461 -2.62 -11.81 -2.52
C TRP A 461 -2.69 -10.31 -2.78
N GLY A 462 -2.04 -9.53 -1.91
CA GLY A 462 -2.10 -8.07 -2.03
C GLY A 462 -3.52 -7.56 -1.85
N ALA A 463 -4.27 -8.08 -0.87
CA ALA A 463 -5.68 -7.70 -0.72
C ALA A 463 -5.79 -6.25 -0.25
N VAL A 464 -6.70 -5.47 -0.83
CA VAL A 464 -6.87 -4.03 -0.48
C VAL A 464 -8.26 -3.68 0.03
N GLU A 465 -9.24 -4.55 -0.16
CA GLU A 465 -10.62 -4.37 0.32
C GLU A 465 -11.28 -5.73 0.56
N SER A 466 -12.20 -5.78 1.54
CA SER A 466 -13.00 -6.96 1.82
C SER A 466 -14.49 -6.65 2.00
N LEU A 467 -15.32 -7.68 1.80
CA LEU A 467 -16.74 -7.71 2.15
C LEU A 467 -17.07 -8.99 2.92
N CYS A 468 -18.00 -8.90 3.87
CA CYS A 468 -18.55 -10.06 4.56
C CYS A 468 -20.04 -10.23 4.18
N CYS A 469 -20.35 -11.24 3.36
CA CYS A 469 -21.68 -11.44 2.76
C CYS A 469 -22.08 -12.91 2.77
N ASP A 470 -23.35 -13.21 3.07
CA ASP A 470 -23.90 -14.58 2.95
C ASP A 470 -24.27 -14.85 1.47
N LEU A 471 -23.31 -15.37 0.70
CA LEU A 471 -23.40 -15.49 -0.76
C LEU A 471 -24.19 -16.72 -1.18
N ASP A 472 -24.20 -17.78 -0.37
CA ASP A 472 -24.88 -19.04 -0.71
C ASP A 472 -26.16 -19.33 0.11
N ASP A 473 -26.59 -18.34 0.91
CA ASP A 473 -27.82 -18.34 1.70
C ASP A 473 -27.84 -19.49 2.72
N ASP A 474 -26.74 -19.71 3.43
CA ASP A 474 -26.63 -20.69 4.50
C ASP A 474 -26.67 -20.06 5.91
N GLY A 475 -26.51 -18.74 6.01
CA GLY A 475 -26.54 -17.98 7.26
C GLY A 475 -25.18 -17.67 7.86
N TYR A 476 -24.10 -18.06 7.19
CA TYR A 476 -22.73 -17.65 7.47
C TYR A 476 -22.31 -16.65 6.39
N ALA A 477 -21.54 -15.63 6.77
CA ALA A 477 -20.99 -14.71 5.79
C ALA A 477 -19.64 -15.22 5.29
N GLU A 478 -19.52 -15.38 3.98
CA GLU A 478 -18.26 -15.54 3.28
C GLU A 478 -17.48 -14.22 3.28
N ILE A 479 -16.17 -14.31 3.11
CA ILE A 479 -15.31 -13.13 2.95
C ILE A 479 -14.88 -13.03 1.49
N VAL A 480 -15.21 -11.92 0.84
CA VAL A 480 -14.72 -11.59 -0.50
C VAL A 480 -13.53 -10.64 -0.37
N LEU A 481 -12.43 -10.92 -1.07
CA LEU A 481 -11.19 -10.15 -1.05
C LEU A 481 -10.84 -9.63 -2.43
N ALA A 482 -10.69 -8.30 -2.56
CA ALA A 482 -10.16 -7.67 -3.76
C ALA A 482 -8.63 -7.72 -3.74
N ASN A 483 -8.05 -8.64 -4.53
CA ASN A 483 -6.61 -8.81 -4.65
C ASN A 483 -6.05 -7.89 -5.74
N CYS A 484 -5.19 -6.93 -5.37
CA CYS A 484 -4.64 -5.96 -6.31
C CYS A 484 -3.32 -6.41 -6.96
N SER A 485 -2.58 -7.32 -6.32
CA SER A 485 -1.33 -7.87 -6.85
C SER A 485 -0.33 -6.80 -7.33
N GLU A 486 -0.34 -5.59 -6.75
CA GLU A 486 0.48 -4.44 -7.20
C GLU A 486 1.98 -4.79 -7.30
N ASN A 487 2.45 -5.66 -6.41
CA ASN A 487 3.86 -6.01 -6.25
C ASN A 487 4.35 -7.00 -7.31
N SER A 488 3.46 -7.90 -7.76
CA SER A 488 3.77 -8.95 -8.73
C SER A 488 2.62 -9.17 -9.70
N VAL A 489 2.31 -8.14 -10.47
CA VAL A 489 1.18 -8.14 -11.41
C VAL A 489 1.22 -9.33 -12.39
N TRP A 490 2.41 -9.80 -12.76
CA TRP A 490 2.57 -10.98 -13.63
C TRP A 490 2.21 -12.32 -12.96
N LEU A 491 1.93 -12.31 -11.65
CA LEU A 491 1.45 -13.44 -10.85
C LEU A 491 0.05 -13.20 -10.27
N ASP A 492 -0.67 -12.17 -10.72
CA ASP A 492 -1.99 -11.82 -10.19
C ASP A 492 -2.96 -13.02 -10.26
N PRO A 493 -3.35 -13.61 -9.12
CA PRO A 493 -4.19 -14.79 -9.12
C PRO A 493 -5.67 -14.45 -9.31
N GLY A 494 -6.05 -13.17 -9.30
CA GLY A 494 -7.43 -12.72 -9.22
C GLY A 494 -7.92 -12.64 -7.76
N SER A 495 -9.17 -12.21 -7.60
CA SER A 495 -9.81 -11.95 -6.30
C SER A 495 -10.37 -13.24 -5.69
N PHE A 496 -10.38 -13.32 -4.37
CA PHE A 496 -10.75 -14.55 -3.67
C PHE A 496 -12.12 -14.42 -2.98
N VAL A 497 -12.84 -15.53 -2.93
CA VAL A 497 -13.96 -15.70 -2.01
C VAL A 497 -13.61 -16.84 -1.06
N ILE A 498 -13.53 -16.52 0.23
CA ILE A 498 -13.22 -17.43 1.31
C ILE A 498 -14.52 -17.96 1.89
N ASP A 499 -14.64 -19.29 1.91
CA ASP A 499 -15.81 -19.99 2.43
C ASP A 499 -15.99 -19.77 3.92
N ASN A 500 -17.23 -19.80 4.40
CA ASN A 500 -17.54 -19.86 5.81
C ASN A 500 -18.70 -20.83 6.06
N GLY A 501 -18.84 -21.28 7.29
CA GLY A 501 -19.89 -22.23 7.64
C GLY A 501 -19.78 -22.74 9.07
N PRO A 502 -20.52 -23.80 9.42
CA PRO A 502 -20.49 -24.40 10.76
C PRO A 502 -19.10 -24.89 11.21
N ASP A 503 -18.21 -25.19 10.26
CA ASP A 503 -16.84 -25.64 10.51
C ASP A 503 -15.83 -24.46 10.62
N GLY A 504 -16.29 -23.22 10.44
CA GLY A 504 -15.50 -21.98 10.48
C GLY A 504 -14.98 -21.52 9.11
N LEU A 505 -14.17 -20.45 9.13
CA LEU A 505 -13.57 -19.86 7.94
C LEU A 505 -12.61 -20.82 7.23
N GLY A 506 -12.77 -20.94 5.91
CA GLY A 506 -11.90 -21.73 5.06
C GLY A 506 -10.44 -21.24 5.04
N THR A 507 -9.51 -22.17 4.83
CA THR A 507 -8.07 -21.88 4.68
C THR A 507 -7.61 -21.85 3.23
N GLU A 508 -8.53 -21.99 2.28
CA GLU A 508 -8.30 -21.94 0.83
C GLU A 508 -9.49 -21.22 0.18
N PRO A 509 -9.32 -20.53 -0.95
CA PRO A 509 -10.42 -19.86 -1.64
C PRO A 509 -11.41 -20.89 -2.20
N ARG A 510 -12.70 -20.69 -1.94
CA ARG A 510 -13.80 -21.45 -2.56
C ARG A 510 -13.96 -21.07 -4.03
N TRP A 511 -13.83 -19.78 -4.31
CA TRP A 511 -13.80 -19.25 -5.68
C TRP A 511 -12.61 -18.32 -5.86
N VAL A 512 -12.03 -18.39 -7.06
CA VAL A 512 -11.03 -17.45 -7.56
C VAL A 512 -11.64 -16.74 -8.76
N LEU A 513 -11.93 -15.46 -8.60
CA LEU A 513 -12.54 -14.61 -9.62
C LEU A 513 -11.41 -14.00 -10.45
N PRO A 514 -11.38 -14.16 -11.80
CA PRO A 514 -10.31 -13.68 -12.65
C PRO A 514 -10.39 -12.16 -12.87
N THR A 515 -10.25 -11.42 -11.78
CA THR A 515 -10.02 -9.98 -11.76
C THR A 515 -8.58 -9.67 -12.11
N THR A 516 -8.30 -8.43 -12.44
CA THR A 516 -6.93 -7.94 -12.59
C THR A 516 -6.78 -6.67 -11.79
N ARG A 517 -5.82 -6.68 -10.87
CA ARG A 517 -5.49 -5.58 -9.97
C ARG A 517 -6.70 -5.00 -9.25
N ALA A 518 -7.55 -5.85 -8.69
CA ALA A 518 -8.80 -5.41 -8.06
C ALA A 518 -8.52 -4.45 -6.88
N HIS A 519 -9.19 -3.30 -6.87
CA HIS A 519 -9.01 -2.26 -5.86
C HIS A 519 -10.32 -1.63 -5.38
N GLY A 520 -11.44 -2.01 -5.98
CA GLY A 520 -12.78 -1.64 -5.54
C GLY A 520 -13.71 -2.84 -5.66
N LEU A 521 -14.57 -3.04 -4.67
CA LEU A 521 -15.51 -4.15 -4.59
C LEU A 521 -16.89 -3.72 -4.06
N CYS A 522 -17.97 -4.25 -4.63
CA CYS A 522 -19.34 -4.10 -4.15
C CYS A 522 -20.14 -5.40 -4.31
N CYS A 523 -21.18 -5.58 -3.49
CA CYS A 523 -22.06 -6.76 -3.53
C CYS A 523 -23.54 -6.35 -3.43
N ALA A 524 -24.38 -6.91 -4.31
CA ALA A 524 -25.85 -6.76 -4.28
C ALA A 524 -26.52 -7.75 -5.24
N ASP A 525 -27.83 -8.00 -5.12
CA ASP A 525 -28.62 -8.69 -6.16
C ASP A 525 -29.01 -7.69 -7.27
N LEU A 526 -28.07 -7.38 -8.17
CA LEU A 526 -28.18 -6.29 -9.16
C LEU A 526 -29.22 -6.59 -10.24
N ASN A 527 -29.41 -7.85 -10.57
CA ASN A 527 -30.35 -8.31 -11.59
C ASN A 527 -31.68 -8.84 -11.01
N ARG A 528 -31.84 -8.78 -9.68
CA ARG A 528 -33.03 -9.21 -8.92
C ARG A 528 -33.41 -10.67 -9.15
N ASN A 529 -32.43 -11.55 -9.31
CA ASN A 529 -32.64 -12.98 -9.54
C ASN A 529 -32.63 -13.81 -8.24
N GLY A 530 -32.22 -13.23 -7.11
CA GLY A 530 -32.10 -13.85 -5.79
C GLY A 530 -30.72 -14.42 -5.46
N TYR A 531 -29.71 -14.19 -6.29
CA TYR A 531 -28.31 -14.48 -6.02
C TYR A 531 -27.53 -13.18 -5.97
N LEU A 532 -26.58 -13.09 -5.06
CA LEU A 532 -25.75 -11.90 -4.93
C LEU A 532 -24.73 -11.85 -6.06
N ASP A 533 -24.58 -10.66 -6.66
CA ASP A 533 -23.62 -10.35 -7.69
C ASP A 533 -22.44 -9.57 -7.07
N LEU A 534 -21.25 -9.69 -7.66
CA LEU A 534 -20.03 -9.00 -7.23
C LEU A 534 -19.53 -8.07 -8.33
N VAL A 535 -19.24 -6.82 -7.97
CA VAL A 535 -18.68 -5.81 -8.88
C VAL A 535 -17.25 -5.52 -8.48
N PHE A 536 -16.33 -5.53 -9.44
CA PHE A 536 -14.92 -5.19 -9.25
C PHE A 536 -14.47 -4.09 -10.20
N VAL A 537 -13.60 -3.23 -9.70
CA VAL A 537 -12.79 -2.29 -10.48
C VAL A 537 -11.33 -2.41 -10.05
N GLY A 538 -10.38 -1.87 -10.81
CA GLY A 538 -8.97 -2.12 -10.54
C GLY A 538 -8.00 -0.98 -10.81
N PHE A 539 -6.79 -1.18 -10.31
CA PHE A 539 -5.67 -0.26 -10.42
C PHE A 539 -4.98 -0.37 -11.79
N ASP A 540 -4.78 0.78 -12.47
CA ASP A 540 -4.30 0.87 -13.86
C ASP A 540 -5.03 -0.12 -14.80
N ASN A 541 -6.33 -0.28 -14.54
CA ASN A 541 -7.25 -1.18 -15.22
C ASN A 541 -8.59 -0.44 -15.45
N PRO A 542 -8.93 -0.08 -16.70
CA PRO A 542 -10.18 0.60 -17.01
C PRO A 542 -11.37 -0.35 -17.16
N GLU A 543 -11.23 -1.63 -16.84
CA GLU A 543 -12.33 -2.59 -16.88
C GLU A 543 -13.04 -2.68 -15.53
N LEU A 544 -14.35 -2.48 -15.56
CA LEU A 544 -15.26 -2.89 -14.50
C LEU A 544 -15.79 -4.29 -14.84
N LEU A 545 -15.70 -5.20 -13.87
CA LEU A 545 -16.18 -6.58 -13.98
C LEU A 545 -17.39 -6.79 -13.08
N ILE A 546 -18.40 -7.50 -13.57
CA ILE A 546 -19.54 -7.96 -12.77
C ILE A 546 -19.63 -9.48 -12.90
N PHE A 547 -19.53 -10.16 -11.77
CA PHE A 547 -19.75 -11.59 -11.64
C PHE A 547 -21.16 -11.79 -11.11
N HIS A 548 -22.06 -12.26 -11.99
CA HIS A 548 -23.44 -12.54 -11.60
C HIS A 548 -23.51 -13.85 -10.82
N GLY A 549 -24.22 -13.83 -9.69
CA GLY A 549 -24.44 -15.00 -8.84
C GLY A 549 -25.41 -16.00 -9.48
N THR A 550 -25.18 -17.28 -9.20
CA THR A 550 -26.01 -18.40 -9.68
C THR A 550 -26.15 -19.48 -8.61
N ALA A 551 -26.95 -20.52 -8.88
CA ALA A 551 -27.08 -21.68 -7.99
C ALA A 551 -25.75 -22.41 -7.74
N ASP A 552 -24.81 -22.30 -8.69
CA ASP A 552 -23.53 -23.01 -8.69
C ASP A 552 -22.35 -22.09 -8.28
N GLY A 553 -22.64 -20.87 -7.81
CA GLY A 553 -21.64 -19.82 -7.54
C GLY A 553 -21.56 -18.80 -8.68
N PHE A 554 -20.35 -18.43 -9.11
CA PHE A 554 -20.10 -17.39 -10.12
C PHE A 554 -19.60 -17.99 -11.45
N ASP A 555 -20.04 -17.45 -12.59
CA ASP A 555 -19.44 -17.73 -13.90
C ASP A 555 -18.12 -16.95 -14.03
N THR A 556 -17.01 -17.63 -13.78
CA THR A 556 -15.67 -17.04 -13.87
C THR A 556 -15.17 -16.90 -15.30
N ASP A 557 -15.73 -17.64 -16.25
CA ASP A 557 -15.26 -17.64 -17.64
C ASP A 557 -15.84 -16.46 -18.44
N HIS A 558 -17.05 -16.01 -18.09
CA HIS A 558 -17.79 -14.97 -18.83
C HIS A 558 -18.37 -13.86 -17.93
N PRO A 559 -17.55 -13.15 -17.14
CA PRO A 559 -18.05 -11.98 -16.41
C PRO A 559 -18.55 -10.90 -17.37
N GLN A 560 -19.54 -10.13 -16.94
CA GLN A 560 -19.91 -8.91 -17.65
C GLN A 560 -18.76 -7.91 -17.51
N ARG A 561 -18.36 -7.30 -18.62
CA ARG A 561 -17.27 -6.32 -18.67
C ARG A 561 -17.77 -4.99 -19.20
N LEU A 562 -17.40 -3.92 -18.52
CA LEU A 562 -17.65 -2.54 -18.96
C LEU A 562 -16.32 -1.79 -18.98
N ARG A 563 -16.00 -1.16 -20.11
CA ARG A 563 -14.86 -0.24 -20.18
C ARG A 563 -15.26 1.13 -19.63
N LEU A 564 -14.55 1.59 -18.62
CA LEU A 564 -14.74 2.88 -17.96
C LEU A 564 -14.12 3.98 -18.81
N GLU A 565 -14.89 4.47 -19.78
CA GLU A 565 -14.47 5.55 -20.68
C GLU A 565 -15.65 6.48 -20.95
N LYS A 566 -15.42 7.79 -20.87
CA LYS A 566 -16.42 8.81 -21.19
C LYS A 566 -15.76 10.04 -21.80
N ASP A 567 -16.31 10.53 -22.91
CA ASP A 567 -15.87 11.75 -23.60
C ASP A 567 -14.35 11.76 -23.93
N GLY A 568 -13.78 10.60 -24.22
CA GLY A 568 -12.35 10.41 -24.54
C GLY A 568 -11.43 10.34 -23.32
N ILE A 569 -11.98 10.39 -22.10
CA ILE A 569 -11.25 10.17 -20.84
C ILE A 569 -11.42 8.71 -20.45
N VAL A 570 -10.29 8.03 -20.25
CA VAL A 570 -10.24 6.64 -19.75
C VAL A 570 -10.00 6.71 -18.24
N TYR A 571 -10.91 6.14 -17.47
CA TYR A 571 -10.80 6.02 -16.01
C TYR A 571 -10.14 4.69 -15.74
N LYS A 572 -8.90 4.73 -15.26
CA LYS A 572 -8.03 3.55 -15.18
C LYS A 572 -7.52 3.28 -13.78
N GLU A 573 -7.73 4.17 -12.81
CA GLU A 573 -7.38 3.89 -11.41
C GLU A 573 -8.57 4.11 -10.46
N PRO A 574 -9.72 3.47 -10.71
CA PRO A 574 -10.82 3.45 -9.77
C PRO A 574 -10.53 2.59 -8.53
N ARG A 575 -10.98 3.06 -7.36
CA ARG A 575 -10.81 2.44 -6.04
C ARG A 575 -12.11 2.54 -5.22
N TRP A 576 -12.30 1.75 -4.16
CA TRP A 576 -13.42 1.84 -3.18
C TRP A 576 -14.73 2.45 -3.73
N ILE A 577 -15.37 1.68 -4.61
CA ILE A 577 -16.63 2.04 -5.27
C ILE A 577 -17.82 2.03 -4.30
N CYS A 578 -18.92 2.68 -4.67
CA CYS A 578 -20.10 2.78 -3.82
C CYS A 578 -21.40 2.52 -4.60
N LEU A 579 -22.23 1.58 -4.11
CA LEU A 579 -23.58 1.34 -4.59
C LEU A 579 -24.60 2.11 -3.73
N ALA A 580 -25.56 2.77 -4.38
CA ALA A 580 -26.69 3.42 -3.74
C ALA A 580 -27.77 3.80 -4.77
N ASP A 581 -29.02 3.92 -4.35
CA ASP A 581 -30.09 4.48 -5.20
C ASP A 581 -30.06 6.02 -5.13
N PHE A 582 -29.25 6.66 -5.98
CA PHE A 582 -29.05 8.11 -5.92
C PHE A 582 -30.17 8.88 -6.60
N ASN A 583 -30.94 8.26 -7.49
CA ASN A 583 -32.02 8.90 -8.25
C ASN A 583 -33.44 8.51 -7.76
N GLY A 584 -33.56 7.56 -6.84
CA GLY A 584 -34.82 7.10 -6.26
C GLY A 584 -35.69 6.26 -7.21
N ASP A 585 -35.09 5.62 -8.22
CA ASP A 585 -35.80 4.79 -9.19
C ASP A 585 -35.97 3.32 -8.75
N GLY A 586 -35.42 2.99 -7.59
CA GLY A 586 -35.46 1.65 -7.00
C GLY A 586 -34.40 0.70 -7.54
N TRP A 587 -33.46 1.14 -8.37
CA TRP A 587 -32.26 0.39 -8.76
C TRP A 587 -31.02 0.99 -8.12
N LEU A 588 -30.04 0.14 -7.81
CA LEU A 588 -28.75 0.60 -7.33
C LEU A 588 -27.96 1.24 -8.47
N ASP A 589 -27.50 2.47 -8.24
CA ASP A 589 -26.53 3.18 -9.05
C ASP A 589 -25.11 2.94 -8.50
N LEU A 590 -24.10 3.09 -9.36
CA LEU A 590 -22.71 2.84 -9.01
C LEU A 590 -21.85 4.08 -9.18
N PHE A 591 -21.32 4.60 -8.08
CA PHE A 591 -20.29 5.63 -8.11
C PHE A 591 -18.89 5.00 -8.21
N VAL A 592 -18.16 5.42 -9.24
CA VAL A 592 -16.81 4.98 -9.58
C VAL A 592 -15.87 6.18 -9.45
N PRO A 593 -15.21 6.35 -8.29
CA PRO A 593 -14.15 7.35 -8.16
C PRO A 593 -12.95 6.95 -9.03
N ASP A 594 -12.09 7.89 -9.38
CA ASP A 594 -10.86 7.62 -10.10
C ASP A 594 -9.76 8.55 -9.58
N ILE A 595 -8.69 7.93 -9.07
CA ILE A 595 -7.63 8.64 -8.35
C ILE A 595 -6.65 9.33 -9.31
N ALA A 596 -6.66 8.97 -10.59
CA ALA A 596 -5.78 9.53 -11.61
C ALA A 596 -6.42 10.68 -12.42
N SER A 597 -7.66 11.05 -12.09
CA SER A 597 -8.50 11.98 -12.84
C SER A 597 -9.04 13.12 -11.97
N ASP A 598 -9.47 14.20 -12.63
CA ASP A 598 -10.20 15.32 -12.02
C ASP A 598 -11.73 15.12 -12.00
N ARG A 599 -12.16 13.90 -12.39
CA ARG A 599 -13.55 13.50 -12.61
C ARG A 599 -13.76 12.06 -12.12
N SER A 600 -15.02 11.78 -11.78
CA SER A 600 -15.51 10.45 -11.42
C SER A 600 -16.82 10.15 -12.17
N LEU A 601 -17.13 8.86 -12.31
CA LEU A 601 -18.36 8.41 -12.99
C LEU A 601 -19.41 8.00 -11.97
N LEU A 602 -20.65 8.41 -12.21
CA LEU A 602 -21.84 7.83 -11.59
C LEU A 602 -22.62 7.08 -12.67
N LEU A 603 -22.62 5.76 -12.62
CA LEU A 603 -23.32 4.89 -13.57
C LEU A 603 -24.73 4.62 -13.05
N TRP A 604 -25.75 4.98 -13.82
CA TRP A 604 -27.13 4.75 -13.42
C TRP A 604 -27.49 3.28 -13.55
N GLY A 605 -28.09 2.69 -12.52
CA GLY A 605 -28.62 1.34 -12.50
C GLY A 605 -29.80 1.15 -13.45
N GLY A 606 -30.35 -0.06 -13.47
CA GLY A 606 -31.56 -0.36 -14.23
C GLY A 606 -31.66 -1.83 -14.67
N PRO A 607 -32.77 -2.21 -15.32
CA PRO A 607 -33.03 -3.59 -15.74
C PRO A 607 -32.03 -4.14 -16.76
N ASP A 608 -31.35 -3.25 -17.50
CA ASP A 608 -30.31 -3.62 -18.48
C ASP A 608 -28.88 -3.62 -17.87
N GLY A 609 -28.76 -3.41 -16.55
CA GLY A 609 -27.47 -3.27 -15.86
C GLY A 609 -26.74 -1.95 -16.17
N PHE A 610 -25.50 -1.79 -15.72
CA PHE A 610 -24.73 -0.54 -15.87
C PHE A 610 -24.23 -0.27 -17.30
N SER A 611 -24.09 1.01 -17.65
CA SER A 611 -23.49 1.47 -18.92
C SER A 611 -22.84 2.84 -18.78
N THR A 612 -21.70 3.06 -19.44
CA THR A 612 -21.04 4.39 -19.52
C THR A 612 -21.77 5.38 -20.42
N ASP A 613 -22.74 4.94 -21.21
CA ASP A 613 -23.64 5.84 -21.94
C ASP A 613 -24.71 6.45 -21.03
N ARG A 614 -25.13 5.69 -20.00
CA ARG A 614 -26.12 6.10 -19.01
C ARG A 614 -25.42 6.44 -17.70
N CYS A 615 -24.70 7.56 -17.70
CA CYS A 615 -23.94 8.03 -16.55
C CYS A 615 -24.07 9.55 -16.33
N GLN A 616 -23.67 9.99 -15.14
CA GLN A 616 -23.33 11.38 -14.83
C GLN A 616 -21.82 11.45 -14.54
N VAL A 617 -21.18 12.56 -14.92
CA VAL A 617 -19.79 12.86 -14.57
C VAL A 617 -19.78 13.89 -13.46
N LEU A 618 -19.02 13.66 -12.40
CA LEU A 618 -18.85 14.60 -11.28
C LEU A 618 -17.39 15.02 -11.18
N SER A 619 -17.13 16.32 -11.01
CA SER A 619 -15.77 16.85 -10.80
C SER A 619 -15.29 16.62 -9.38
N VAL A 620 -14.39 15.66 -9.18
CA VAL A 620 -13.71 15.38 -7.92
C VAL A 620 -12.22 15.20 -8.22
N TRP A 621 -11.36 15.97 -7.55
CA TRP A 621 -9.93 15.90 -7.78
C TRP A 621 -9.34 14.66 -7.10
N HIS A 622 -8.83 13.71 -7.91
CA HIS A 622 -8.17 12.48 -7.45
C HIS A 622 -9.02 11.70 -6.44
N ALA A 623 -10.25 11.34 -6.82
CA ALA A 623 -11.15 10.63 -5.93
C ALA A 623 -10.62 9.22 -5.63
N ALA A 624 -10.47 8.85 -4.36
CA ALA A 624 -10.08 7.50 -3.95
C ALA A 624 -11.26 6.67 -3.46
N CYS A 625 -12.13 7.22 -2.61
CA CYS A 625 -13.21 6.46 -1.98
C CYS A 625 -14.54 7.21 -1.95
N ALA A 626 -15.64 6.48 -1.80
CA ALA A 626 -16.97 7.08 -1.62
C ALA A 626 -17.86 6.34 -0.60
N ARG A 627 -18.80 7.08 0.00
CA ARG A 627 -19.92 6.56 0.81
C ARG A 627 -21.20 7.33 0.49
N ALA A 628 -22.33 6.74 0.87
CA ALA A 628 -23.64 7.37 0.80
C ALA A 628 -24.32 7.39 2.18
N ALA A 629 -25.10 8.45 2.44
CA ALA A 629 -25.99 8.61 3.60
C ALA A 629 -26.95 9.78 3.36
N ASP A 630 -28.13 9.81 3.98
CA ASP A 630 -28.98 11.00 4.02
C ASP A 630 -28.54 11.87 5.20
N LEU A 631 -27.56 12.74 4.98
CA LEU A 631 -26.95 13.54 6.03
C LEU A 631 -27.90 14.64 6.51
N ASN A 632 -28.91 15.01 5.72
CA ASN A 632 -29.76 16.17 6.00
C ASN A 632 -31.25 15.82 6.25
N GLY A 633 -31.61 14.54 6.20
CA GLY A 633 -32.94 14.03 6.50
C GLY A 633 -33.99 14.37 5.44
N ASN A 634 -33.58 14.53 4.18
CA ASN A 634 -34.49 14.89 3.08
C ASN A 634 -35.02 13.69 2.28
N GLY A 635 -34.58 12.47 2.61
CA GLY A 635 -34.96 11.22 1.94
C GLY A 635 -34.14 10.88 0.70
N TYR A 636 -33.12 11.66 0.34
CA TYR A 636 -32.19 11.40 -0.77
C TYR A 636 -30.79 11.15 -0.23
N LEU A 637 -30.16 10.07 -0.70
CA LEU A 637 -28.79 9.76 -0.31
C LEU A 637 -27.82 10.81 -0.86
N ASP A 638 -27.12 11.50 0.04
CA ASP A 638 -25.98 12.37 -0.26
C ASP A 638 -24.75 11.52 -0.58
N LEU A 639 -23.86 12.04 -1.44
CA LEU A 639 -22.62 11.37 -1.85
C LEU A 639 -21.41 12.03 -1.17
N ILE A 640 -20.65 11.24 -0.41
CA ILE A 640 -19.42 11.66 0.28
C ILE A 640 -18.23 11.05 -0.45
N VAL A 641 -17.28 11.87 -0.90
CA VAL A 641 -16.12 11.43 -1.70
C VAL A 641 -14.81 11.94 -1.10
N GLY A 642 -13.84 11.04 -0.95
CA GLY A 642 -12.48 11.38 -0.50
C GLY A 642 -11.54 11.69 -1.65
N GLY A 643 -10.90 12.86 -1.66
CA GLY A 643 -9.80 13.19 -2.57
C GLY A 643 -8.44 12.79 -2.00
N HIS A 644 -7.56 12.21 -2.82
CA HIS A 644 -6.36 11.49 -2.37
C HIS A 644 -5.02 12.20 -2.55
N GLU A 645 -4.81 13.04 -3.57
CA GLU A 645 -3.45 13.57 -3.82
C GLU A 645 -3.27 15.01 -3.32
N PRO A 646 -2.81 15.24 -2.06
CA PRO A 646 -2.31 16.54 -1.65
C PRO A 646 -1.04 16.81 -2.44
N SER A 647 -1.12 17.74 -3.40
CA SER A 647 -0.01 18.02 -4.28
C SER A 647 1.19 18.58 -3.50
N ILE A 648 2.39 18.07 -3.79
CA ILE A 648 3.67 18.69 -3.37
C ILE A 648 3.95 19.96 -4.21
N ARG A 649 3.19 20.18 -5.30
CA ARG A 649 3.48 21.14 -6.39
C ARG A 649 2.40 22.19 -6.65
N GLN A 650 1.22 22.07 -6.03
CA GLN A 650 0.03 22.94 -6.15
C GLN A 650 -0.61 23.09 -4.75
N PRO A 651 -1.61 23.99 -4.49
CA PRO A 651 -2.11 24.18 -3.13
C PRO A 651 -2.34 22.84 -2.43
N HIS A 652 -1.76 22.72 -1.23
CA HIS A 652 -1.55 21.49 -0.44
C HIS A 652 -2.85 20.81 0.04
N ASP A 653 -3.96 21.09 -0.60
CA ASP A 653 -5.29 20.79 -0.12
C ASP A 653 -5.86 19.64 -0.94
N SER A 654 -5.95 18.47 -0.32
CA SER A 654 -6.97 17.49 -0.69
C SER A 654 -8.25 17.79 0.10
N PHE A 655 -9.40 17.36 -0.39
CA PHE A 655 -10.67 17.64 0.26
C PHE A 655 -11.50 16.38 0.42
N LEU A 656 -12.32 16.37 1.45
CA LEU A 656 -13.54 15.59 1.48
C LEU A 656 -14.64 16.39 0.79
N TYR A 657 -15.31 15.77 -0.19
CA TYR A 657 -16.39 16.35 -0.97
C TYR A 657 -17.71 15.79 -0.46
N VAL A 658 -18.66 16.65 -0.08
CA VAL A 658 -20.02 16.25 0.25
C VAL A 658 -20.95 16.81 -0.81
N TYR A 659 -21.53 15.96 -1.65
CA TYR A 659 -22.55 16.33 -2.62
C TYR A 659 -23.93 16.15 -2.03
N TRP A 660 -24.62 17.27 -1.84
CA TRP A 660 -25.97 17.30 -1.27
C TRP A 660 -27.00 16.97 -2.35
N ASN A 661 -27.64 15.81 -2.19
CA ASN A 661 -28.65 15.30 -3.09
C ASN A 661 -30.05 15.84 -2.74
N GLY A 662 -30.98 15.67 -3.67
CA GLY A 662 -32.36 16.12 -3.52
C GLY A 662 -33.19 15.78 -4.75
N PRO A 663 -34.41 16.33 -4.88
CA PRO A 663 -35.32 16.00 -5.99
C PRO A 663 -34.77 16.36 -7.38
N ASP A 664 -33.79 17.28 -7.46
CA ASP A 664 -33.11 17.65 -8.70
C ASP A 664 -31.84 16.82 -8.97
N GLY A 665 -31.56 15.78 -8.18
CA GLY A 665 -30.38 14.91 -8.26
C GLY A 665 -29.08 15.52 -7.70
N LEU A 666 -27.96 14.83 -7.93
CA LEU A 666 -26.62 15.30 -7.52
C LEU A 666 -26.13 16.45 -8.43
N SER A 667 -25.51 17.48 -7.85
CA SER A 667 -24.99 18.64 -8.60
C SER A 667 -23.72 19.22 -7.98
N GLU A 668 -22.77 19.64 -8.83
CA GLU A 668 -21.54 20.32 -8.41
C GLU A 668 -21.77 21.69 -7.75
N THR A 669 -22.92 22.31 -8.00
CA THR A 669 -23.29 23.59 -7.37
C THR A 669 -23.83 23.43 -5.94
N ARG A 670 -24.09 22.19 -5.52
CA ARG A 670 -24.57 21.83 -4.18
C ARG A 670 -23.56 20.90 -3.51
N ARG A 671 -22.33 21.39 -3.32
CA ARG A 671 -21.29 20.63 -2.61
C ARG A 671 -20.60 21.42 -1.52
N THR A 672 -20.18 20.72 -0.48
CA THR A 672 -19.27 21.22 0.57
C THR A 672 -17.89 20.60 0.37
N LEU A 673 -16.83 21.38 0.58
CA LEU A 673 -15.44 20.92 0.59
C LEU A 673 -14.88 21.07 2.00
N LEU A 674 -14.33 20.00 2.55
CA LEU A 674 -13.73 19.98 3.88
C LEU A 674 -12.23 19.64 3.76
N PRO A 675 -11.31 20.48 4.26
CA PRO A 675 -9.86 20.28 4.05
C PRO A 675 -9.32 18.99 4.67
N ALA A 676 -8.85 18.03 3.88
CA ALA A 676 -8.35 16.75 4.36
C ALA A 676 -6.97 16.43 3.79
N LYS A 677 -6.37 15.29 4.16
CA LYS A 677 -5.02 14.90 3.75
C LYS A 677 -5.01 13.49 3.12
N ALA A 678 -5.13 13.41 1.80
CA ALA A 678 -5.21 12.15 1.08
C ALA A 678 -6.26 11.19 1.64
N VAL A 679 -7.54 11.47 1.41
CA VAL A 679 -8.64 10.67 1.97
C VAL A 679 -8.76 9.35 1.23
N ASN A 680 -8.08 8.33 1.75
CA ASN A 680 -8.06 6.98 1.18
C ASN A 680 -9.26 6.14 1.64
N SER A 681 -9.81 6.44 2.82
CA SER A 681 -11.04 5.83 3.33
C SER A 681 -11.78 6.79 4.27
N LEU A 682 -13.06 6.54 4.50
CA LEU A 682 -13.90 7.33 5.39
C LEU A 682 -15.07 6.52 5.95
N CYS A 683 -15.61 6.95 7.07
CA CYS A 683 -16.86 6.41 7.62
C CYS A 683 -17.81 7.55 8.07
N VAL A 684 -19.08 7.18 8.21
CA VAL A 684 -20.19 8.07 8.56
C VAL A 684 -20.91 7.46 9.75
N ALA A 685 -21.00 8.18 10.86
CA ALA A 685 -21.68 7.75 12.08
C ALA A 685 -21.97 8.95 13.00
N ASP A 686 -22.91 8.82 13.93
CA ASP A 686 -23.10 9.80 15.01
C ASP A 686 -22.08 9.53 16.12
N PHE A 687 -20.92 10.21 16.07
CA PHE A 687 -19.83 9.96 17.02
C PHE A 687 -20.05 10.65 18.37
N ASN A 688 -20.98 11.61 18.46
CA ASN A 688 -21.21 12.41 19.66
C ASN A 688 -22.58 12.17 20.32
N GLY A 689 -23.46 11.41 19.69
CA GLY A 689 -24.79 11.05 20.19
C GLY A 689 -25.84 12.17 20.08
N ASP A 690 -25.67 13.14 19.18
CA ASP A 690 -26.61 14.26 18.99
C ASP A 690 -27.73 13.97 17.98
N GLY A 691 -27.71 12.80 17.35
CA GLY A 691 -28.66 12.35 16.35
C GLY A 691 -28.38 12.83 14.93
N LEU A 692 -27.23 13.46 14.67
CA LEU A 692 -26.75 13.81 13.34
C LEU A 692 -25.55 12.95 12.94
N LEU A 693 -25.42 12.68 11.64
CA LEU A 693 -24.32 11.86 11.13
C LEU A 693 -23.05 12.71 10.92
N ASP A 694 -21.99 12.37 11.64
CA ASP A 694 -20.67 12.98 11.50
C ASP A 694 -19.82 12.21 10.46
N LEU A 695 -18.71 12.82 10.03
CA LEU A 695 -17.79 12.23 9.04
C LEU A 695 -16.40 12.04 9.63
N PHE A 696 -15.85 10.83 9.57
CA PHE A 696 -14.44 10.59 9.86
C PHE A 696 -13.67 10.32 8.56
N ALA A 697 -12.68 11.15 8.26
CA ALA A 697 -11.83 11.05 7.08
C ALA A 697 -10.44 10.54 7.48
N CYS A 698 -10.04 9.40 6.92
CA CYS A 698 -8.71 8.84 7.10
C CYS A 698 -7.69 9.65 6.32
N SER A 699 -6.63 10.11 6.99
CA SER A 699 -5.53 10.82 6.35
C SER A 699 -4.40 9.85 5.97
N TYR A 700 -4.24 9.57 4.69
CA TYR A 700 -3.24 8.61 4.20
C TYR A 700 -1.83 9.21 4.09
N HIS A 701 -1.68 10.48 3.71
CA HIS A 701 -0.43 11.23 3.76
C HIS A 701 -0.64 12.74 3.68
N GLY A 702 0.26 13.53 4.27
CA GLY A 702 0.31 15.00 4.18
C GLY A 702 1.22 15.54 3.07
N GLY A 703 1.65 14.69 2.13
CA GLY A 703 2.56 15.04 1.03
C GLY A 703 4.03 14.76 1.37
N MET A 704 4.53 15.30 2.49
CA MET A 704 5.91 15.07 2.97
C MET A 704 6.02 14.11 4.16
N GLU A 705 4.89 13.79 4.80
CA GLU A 705 4.76 12.99 6.02
C GLU A 705 3.58 12.03 5.86
N ARG A 706 3.67 10.86 6.51
CA ARG A 706 2.59 9.86 6.52
C ARG A 706 1.95 9.67 7.90
N ASP A 707 2.65 10.06 8.96
CA ASP A 707 2.11 10.11 10.32
C ASP A 707 1.46 11.48 10.54
N VAL A 708 0.14 11.55 10.35
CA VAL A 708 -0.64 12.79 10.35
C VAL A 708 -2.00 12.57 10.99
N ASP A 709 -2.61 13.65 11.48
CA ASP A 709 -3.97 13.57 12.00
C ASP A 709 -4.99 13.19 10.91
N SER A 710 -5.83 12.21 11.20
CA SER A 710 -7.14 12.00 10.59
C SER A 710 -8.17 12.88 11.29
N TYR A 711 -9.32 13.17 10.64
CA TYR A 711 -10.25 14.19 11.14
C TYR A 711 -11.68 13.68 11.25
N ILE A 712 -12.32 13.95 12.39
CA ILE A 712 -13.79 13.92 12.54
C ILE A 712 -14.33 15.32 12.23
N TYR A 713 -15.27 15.41 11.31
CA TYR A 713 -16.05 16.61 11.01
C TYR A 713 -17.42 16.50 11.66
N TRP A 714 -17.72 17.46 12.52
CA TRP A 714 -18.96 17.47 13.29
C TRP A 714 -20.09 18.11 12.48
N GLN A 715 -21.19 17.39 12.31
CA GLN A 715 -22.39 17.96 11.72
C GLN A 715 -23.13 18.80 12.76
N ARG A 716 -23.55 20.01 12.39
CA ARG A 716 -24.32 20.89 13.28
C ARG A 716 -25.70 21.19 12.71
N ALA A 717 -26.71 21.06 13.56
CA ALA A 717 -28.09 21.40 13.22
C ALA A 717 -28.19 22.83 12.64
N GLY A 718 -28.71 22.95 11.42
CA GLY A 718 -28.94 24.23 10.74
C GLY A 718 -27.73 24.88 10.07
N SER A 719 -26.49 24.49 10.41
CA SER A 719 -25.28 25.01 9.75
C SER A 719 -24.51 23.96 8.93
N GLY A 720 -24.78 22.67 9.11
CA GLY A 720 -24.07 21.59 8.44
C GLY A 720 -22.61 21.47 8.93
N PHE A 721 -21.74 21.00 8.05
CA PHE A 721 -20.31 20.87 8.30
C PHE A 721 -19.55 22.19 8.14
N SER A 722 -18.45 22.33 8.89
CA SER A 722 -17.51 23.46 8.82
C SER A 722 -16.06 22.97 8.82
N GLU A 723 -15.16 23.66 8.12
CA GLU A 723 -13.72 23.36 8.13
C GLU A 723 -13.07 23.55 9.51
N THR A 724 -13.68 24.34 10.39
CA THR A 724 -13.17 24.65 11.74
C THR A 724 -13.79 23.81 12.85
N ASP A 725 -14.93 23.15 12.58
CA ASP A 725 -15.63 22.32 13.56
C ASP A 725 -15.24 20.85 13.36
N ARG A 726 -14.00 20.54 13.74
CA ARG A 726 -13.41 19.23 13.55
C ARG A 726 -12.48 18.85 14.71
N THR A 727 -12.32 17.56 14.93
CA THR A 727 -11.36 16.99 15.89
C THR A 727 -10.30 16.19 15.15
N GLY A 728 -9.03 16.40 15.46
CA GLY A 728 -7.92 15.60 14.94
C GLY A 728 -7.63 14.39 15.83
N LEU A 729 -7.47 13.22 15.22
CA LEU A 729 -6.94 12.01 15.83
C LEU A 729 -5.61 11.68 15.15
N PHE A 730 -4.52 11.62 15.92
CA PHE A 730 -3.20 11.29 15.36
C PHE A 730 -3.21 9.86 14.82
N THR A 731 -2.88 9.69 13.54
CA THR A 731 -2.91 8.39 12.85
C THR A 731 -1.65 8.16 12.03
N HIS A 732 -1.45 6.91 11.64
CA HIS A 732 -0.30 6.46 10.87
C HIS A 732 -0.75 6.01 9.47
N SER A 733 -0.65 6.89 8.47
CA SER A 733 -1.03 6.63 7.07
C SER A 733 -2.37 5.89 6.95
N ALA A 734 -3.43 6.46 7.53
CA ALA A 734 -4.71 5.77 7.68
C ALA A 734 -5.32 5.44 6.31
N SER A 735 -5.61 4.16 6.10
CA SER A 735 -5.96 3.60 4.79
C SER A 735 -7.33 2.93 4.74
N GLY A 736 -7.87 2.54 5.89
CA GLY A 736 -9.19 1.91 6.04
C GLY A 736 -9.81 2.26 7.39
N VAL A 737 -11.15 2.30 7.46
CA VAL A 737 -11.86 2.49 8.73
C VAL A 737 -13.22 1.80 8.78
N VAL A 738 -13.56 1.25 9.94
CA VAL A 738 -14.91 0.79 10.31
C VAL A 738 -15.35 1.51 11.58
N ALA A 739 -16.61 1.95 11.63
CA ALA A 739 -17.22 2.56 12.80
C ALA A 739 -18.39 1.71 13.30
N ALA A 740 -18.37 1.35 14.57
CA ALA A 740 -19.47 0.69 15.28
C ALA A 740 -19.23 0.78 16.80
N ASP A 741 -20.26 0.52 17.60
CA ASP A 741 -20.12 0.39 19.06
C ASP A 741 -19.59 -1.02 19.39
N PHE A 742 -18.27 -1.23 19.28
CA PHE A 742 -17.69 -2.58 19.32
C PHE A 742 -17.79 -3.23 20.71
N ASN A 743 -17.83 -2.41 21.76
CA ASN A 743 -17.93 -2.86 23.15
C ASN A 743 -19.35 -2.77 23.73
N GLU A 744 -20.31 -2.28 22.95
CA GLU A 744 -21.74 -2.12 23.30
C GLU A 744 -21.97 -1.20 24.51
N ASP A 745 -21.16 -0.14 24.63
CA ASP A 745 -21.26 0.85 25.70
C ASP A 745 -22.17 2.06 25.36
N GLY A 746 -22.69 2.10 24.13
CA GLY A 746 -23.56 3.15 23.61
C GLY A 746 -22.80 4.26 22.86
N HIS A 747 -21.49 4.14 22.68
CA HIS A 747 -20.67 5.08 21.93
C HIS A 747 -20.03 4.42 20.69
N VAL A 748 -20.12 5.09 19.54
CA VAL A 748 -19.51 4.56 18.30
C VAL A 748 -17.98 4.67 18.37
N ASP A 749 -17.30 3.53 18.29
CA ASP A 749 -15.85 3.38 18.24
C ASP A 749 -15.31 3.41 16.79
N LEU A 750 -13.98 3.41 16.64
CA LEU A 750 -13.31 3.35 15.33
C LEU A 750 -12.25 2.24 15.30
N ALA A 751 -12.28 1.39 14.27
CA ALA A 751 -11.17 0.52 13.91
C ALA A 751 -10.49 1.10 12.69
N ILE A 752 -9.20 1.46 12.79
CA ILE A 752 -8.45 2.16 11.74
C ILE A 752 -7.29 1.29 11.28
N ALA A 753 -7.26 1.00 9.99
CA ALA A 753 -6.14 0.35 9.32
C ALA A 753 -5.03 1.37 9.03
N TYR A 754 -3.80 1.04 9.42
CA TYR A 754 -2.62 1.87 9.19
C TYR A 754 -1.73 1.25 8.14
N HIS A 755 -1.61 1.91 6.99
CA HIS A 755 -0.80 1.42 5.90
C HIS A 755 0.70 1.52 6.18
N LYS A 756 1.13 2.55 6.93
CA LYS A 756 2.51 2.72 7.36
C LYS A 756 2.53 3.35 8.75
N VAL A 757 3.29 2.74 9.66
CA VAL A 757 3.59 3.25 11.01
C VAL A 757 5.05 3.71 11.04
N ASP A 758 5.27 4.99 11.35
CA ASP A 758 6.61 5.59 11.37
C ASP A 758 7.39 5.39 10.06
N GLY A 759 6.66 5.36 8.94
CA GLY A 759 7.19 5.16 7.59
C GLY A 759 7.37 3.70 7.14
N ALA A 760 7.11 2.72 8.02
CA ALA A 760 7.21 1.28 7.76
C ALA A 760 5.83 0.64 7.57
N HIS A 761 5.66 -0.26 6.60
CA HIS A 761 4.42 -1.04 6.47
C HIS A 761 4.27 -2.06 7.59
N VAL A 762 5.38 -2.64 8.07
CA VAL A 762 5.35 -3.55 9.23
C VAL A 762 5.05 -2.74 10.49
N GLY A 763 3.92 -3.02 11.13
CA GLY A 763 3.49 -2.22 12.28
C GLY A 763 2.24 -2.75 12.96
N HIS A 764 1.26 -1.87 13.12
CA HIS A 764 0.00 -2.19 13.80
C HIS A 764 -1.12 -1.27 13.29
N SER A 765 -2.35 -1.72 13.43
CA SER A 765 -3.58 -0.94 13.29
C SER A 765 -4.19 -0.68 14.67
N GLU A 766 -5.13 0.24 14.79
CA GLU A 766 -5.67 0.67 16.09
C GLU A 766 -7.19 0.64 16.17
N ILE A 767 -7.68 0.21 17.34
CA ILE A 767 -9.06 0.42 17.78
C ILE A 767 -9.07 1.62 18.72
N TRP A 768 -9.82 2.65 18.37
CA TRP A 768 -10.06 3.85 19.15
C TRP A 768 -11.40 3.73 19.86
N TRP A 769 -11.34 3.66 21.20
CA TRP A 769 -12.52 3.52 22.04
C TRP A 769 -13.12 4.88 22.38
N ASN A 770 -14.35 5.12 21.95
CA ASN A 770 -15.10 6.32 22.26
C ASN A 770 -15.72 6.22 23.67
N GLY A 771 -16.40 7.26 24.12
CA GLY A 771 -17.05 7.26 25.42
C GLY A 771 -17.75 8.58 25.72
N PRO A 772 -18.20 8.78 26.98
CA PRO A 772 -18.95 9.98 27.36
C PRO A 772 -18.14 11.27 27.23
N ASP A 773 -16.81 11.18 27.27
CA ASP A 773 -15.89 12.33 27.11
C ASP A 773 -15.31 12.42 25.67
N GLY A 774 -15.76 11.55 24.74
CA GLY A 774 -15.22 11.44 23.39
C GLY A 774 -14.00 10.52 23.26
N PHE A 775 -13.37 10.54 22.09
CA PHE A 775 -12.13 9.83 21.80
C PHE A 775 -10.92 10.37 22.61
N ASP A 776 -10.08 9.45 23.10
CA ASP A 776 -8.85 9.77 23.84
C ASP A 776 -7.69 8.91 23.32
N PRO A 777 -6.53 9.47 22.94
CA PRO A 777 -5.38 8.71 22.46
C PRO A 777 -4.80 7.72 23.49
N ARG A 778 -5.21 7.79 24.75
CA ARG A 778 -4.84 6.84 25.80
C ARG A 778 -5.77 5.62 25.86
N ARG A 779 -6.90 5.66 25.14
CA ARG A 779 -7.92 4.60 25.07
C ARG A 779 -7.89 3.96 23.69
N VAL A 780 -6.74 3.36 23.36
CA VAL A 780 -6.56 2.61 22.10
C VAL A 780 -6.11 1.18 22.36
N SER A 781 -6.58 0.25 21.53
CA SER A 781 -6.03 -1.11 21.44
C SER A 781 -5.26 -1.27 20.14
N ARG A 782 -4.06 -1.85 20.21
CA ARG A 782 -3.22 -2.10 19.02
C ARG A 782 -3.36 -3.53 18.54
N LEU A 783 -3.54 -3.69 17.24
CA LEU A 783 -3.63 -4.98 16.55
C LEU A 783 -2.47 -5.09 15.56
N PRO A 784 -1.55 -6.06 15.69
CA PRO A 784 -0.47 -6.24 14.72
C PRO A 784 -1.00 -6.44 13.29
N THR A 785 -0.52 -5.65 12.35
CA THR A 785 -0.90 -5.71 10.93
C THR A 785 0.26 -5.23 10.08
N ASP A 786 0.40 -5.77 8.88
CA ASP A 786 1.46 -5.39 7.95
C ASP A 786 0.83 -4.72 6.72
N GLY A 787 1.12 -3.42 6.56
CA GLY A 787 0.66 -2.54 5.49
C GLY A 787 -0.72 -2.82 4.94
N PRO A 788 -1.77 -2.83 5.76
CA PRO A 788 -3.12 -2.92 5.23
C PRO A 788 -3.41 -1.70 4.37
N HIS A 789 -3.74 -1.90 3.10
CA HIS A 789 -4.18 -0.83 2.21
C HIS A 789 -5.67 -0.53 2.37
N GLY A 790 -6.41 -1.44 3.02
CA GLY A 790 -7.78 -1.22 3.45
C GLY A 790 -8.28 -2.31 4.39
N MET A 791 -9.59 -2.36 4.56
CA MET A 791 -10.30 -3.29 5.42
C MET A 791 -11.72 -3.48 4.89
N THR A 792 -12.61 -4.11 5.67
CA THR A 792 -14.03 -4.16 5.30
C THR A 792 -14.58 -2.75 5.10
N ALA A 793 -15.01 -2.42 3.88
CA ALA A 793 -15.30 -1.04 3.50
C ALA A 793 -16.79 -0.66 3.62
N ILE A 794 -17.68 -1.63 3.79
CA ILE A 794 -19.11 -1.36 3.94
C ILE A 794 -19.41 -0.84 5.36
N PRO A 795 -20.12 0.30 5.48
CA PRO A 795 -20.54 0.82 6.78
C PRO A 795 -21.45 -0.16 7.53
N VAL A 796 -21.36 -0.11 8.86
CA VAL A 796 -22.32 -0.78 9.74
C VAL A 796 -23.62 0.03 9.80
N GLY A 797 -24.77 -0.67 9.85
CA GLY A 797 -26.10 -0.06 9.88
C GLY A 797 -26.64 0.35 8.51
N ASN A 798 -27.88 0.82 8.51
CA ASN A 798 -28.62 1.22 7.32
C ASN A 798 -27.89 2.31 6.52
N LEU A 799 -27.92 2.19 5.19
CA LEU A 799 -27.24 3.14 4.32
C LEU A 799 -27.66 4.61 4.52
N GLN A 800 -28.93 4.90 4.81
CA GLN A 800 -29.46 6.27 4.96
C GLN A 800 -29.03 6.93 6.26
N ASP A 801 -29.25 6.27 7.39
CA ASP A 801 -29.22 6.89 8.71
C ASP A 801 -28.33 6.17 9.74
N ARG A 802 -27.65 5.09 9.33
CA ARG A 802 -26.85 4.20 10.20
C ARG A 802 -27.64 3.54 11.33
N SER A 803 -28.97 3.57 11.28
CA SER A 803 -29.82 2.84 12.22
C SER A 803 -29.62 1.33 12.06
N PRO A 804 -29.91 0.53 13.09
CA PRO A 804 -29.70 -0.92 13.02
C PRO A 804 -30.75 -1.66 12.19
N GLU A 805 -31.78 -0.98 11.66
CA GLU A 805 -32.95 -1.59 11.01
C GLU A 805 -32.95 -1.37 9.48
N GLU A 806 -33.19 -2.46 8.74
CA GLU A 806 -33.52 -2.41 7.31
C GLU A 806 -35.01 -2.60 7.09
N TYR A 807 -35.56 -1.97 6.05
CA TYR A 807 -37.00 -1.99 5.78
C TYR A 807 -37.36 -2.74 4.51
N TYR A 808 -38.38 -3.59 4.61
CA TYR A 808 -39.04 -4.25 3.48
C TYR A 808 -40.52 -3.88 3.47
N GLU A 809 -41.05 -3.45 2.33
CA GLU A 809 -42.50 -3.27 2.16
C GLU A 809 -43.03 -4.29 1.15
N SER A 810 -44.11 -4.97 1.49
CA SER A 810 -44.73 -5.93 0.58
C SER A 810 -45.31 -5.23 -0.65
N ALA A 811 -45.57 -5.96 -1.74
CA ALA A 811 -46.45 -5.46 -2.77
C ALA A 811 -47.83 -5.10 -2.18
N PRO A 812 -48.53 -4.06 -2.69
CA PRO A 812 -49.93 -3.83 -2.38
C PRO A 812 -50.78 -5.07 -2.64
N HIS A 813 -51.60 -5.46 -1.67
CA HIS A 813 -52.46 -6.63 -1.75
C HIS A 813 -53.93 -6.22 -1.79
N GLU A 814 -54.65 -6.67 -2.83
CA GLU A 814 -56.09 -6.47 -2.96
C GLU A 814 -56.85 -7.60 -2.26
N LEU A 815 -57.77 -7.23 -1.36
CA LEU A 815 -58.66 -8.15 -0.67
C LEU A 815 -59.94 -8.37 -1.49
N ASP A 816 -60.45 -9.60 -1.47
CA ASP A 816 -61.72 -9.99 -2.11
C ASP A 816 -62.89 -9.06 -1.72
N GLU A 817 -62.93 -8.67 -0.45
CA GLU A 817 -63.87 -7.75 0.15
C GLU A 817 -63.15 -6.91 1.21
N PRO A 818 -63.64 -5.69 1.53
CA PRO A 818 -63.05 -4.89 2.58
C PRO A 818 -63.03 -5.67 3.90
N ALA A 819 -61.84 -5.96 4.43
CA ALA A 819 -61.66 -6.77 5.62
C ALA A 819 -60.72 -6.09 6.62
N THR A 820 -60.68 -6.60 7.85
CA THR A 820 -59.84 -6.09 8.93
C THR A 820 -58.79 -7.13 9.28
N ALA A 821 -57.52 -6.72 9.41
CA ALA A 821 -56.47 -7.64 9.84
C ALA A 821 -56.64 -7.99 11.32
N ALA A 822 -56.84 -9.28 11.59
CA ALA A 822 -56.92 -9.86 12.93
C ALA A 822 -55.55 -9.98 13.58
N ARG A 823 -54.50 -10.27 12.77
CA ARG A 823 -53.16 -10.63 13.22
C ARG A 823 -52.15 -10.64 12.07
N ILE A 824 -50.92 -10.22 12.33
CA ILE A 824 -49.76 -10.49 11.47
C ILE A 824 -48.81 -11.50 12.13
N CYS A 825 -48.22 -12.38 11.34
CA CYS A 825 -47.28 -13.42 11.77
C CYS A 825 -46.12 -13.51 10.78
N TRP A 826 -44.93 -13.83 11.26
CA TRP A 826 -43.77 -14.16 10.41
C TRP A 826 -43.11 -15.44 10.90
N ARG A 827 -42.44 -16.14 9.98
CA ARG A 827 -41.64 -17.33 10.25
C ARG A 827 -40.26 -17.14 9.66
N GLY A 828 -39.24 -17.57 10.41
CA GLY A 828 -37.86 -17.41 10.04
C GLY A 828 -36.92 -17.75 11.19
N ASP A 829 -35.63 -17.62 10.93
CA ASP A 829 -34.61 -17.58 11.97
C ASP A 829 -34.42 -16.13 12.43
N VAL A 830 -34.35 -15.91 13.73
CA VAL A 830 -34.11 -14.59 14.33
C VAL A 830 -33.05 -14.79 15.41
N PRO A 831 -31.76 -14.77 15.01
CA PRO A 831 -30.65 -14.99 15.94
C PRO A 831 -30.60 -13.96 17.06
N ASP A 832 -29.83 -14.25 18.12
CA ASP A 832 -29.57 -13.30 19.19
C ASP A 832 -29.02 -11.97 18.65
N LYS A 833 -29.36 -10.85 19.32
CA LYS A 833 -29.05 -9.47 18.90
C LYS A 833 -29.65 -9.05 17.55
N THR A 834 -30.56 -9.84 17.00
CA THR A 834 -31.38 -9.48 15.84
C THR A 834 -32.86 -9.45 16.23
N TRP A 835 -33.67 -8.75 15.45
CA TRP A 835 -35.11 -8.68 15.69
C TRP A 835 -35.90 -8.39 14.41
N VAL A 836 -37.20 -8.70 14.46
CA VAL A 836 -38.15 -8.34 13.40
C VAL A 836 -39.36 -7.66 14.01
N ARG A 837 -39.79 -6.57 13.38
CA ARG A 837 -41.03 -5.88 13.73
C ARG A 837 -41.86 -5.66 12.47
N ALA A 838 -43.18 -5.60 12.63
CA ALA A 838 -44.08 -5.43 11.50
C ALA A 838 -45.10 -4.30 11.71
N GLN A 839 -45.48 -3.67 10.61
CA GLN A 839 -46.58 -2.72 10.54
C GLN A 839 -47.48 -3.04 9.34
N LEU A 840 -48.72 -2.57 9.41
CA LEU A 840 -49.72 -2.70 8.36
C LEU A 840 -50.33 -1.34 8.04
N ARG A 841 -50.68 -1.11 6.78
CA ARG A 841 -51.48 0.03 6.34
C ARG A 841 -52.61 -0.45 5.44
N PHE A 842 -53.69 0.33 5.40
CA PHE A 842 -54.92 -0.01 4.70
C PHE A 842 -55.47 1.19 3.94
N ALA A 843 -56.01 0.96 2.74
CA ALA A 843 -56.64 2.01 1.94
C ALA A 843 -57.71 1.45 0.99
N ASP A 844 -58.59 2.32 0.49
CA ASP A 844 -59.67 1.93 -0.43
C ASP A 844 -59.17 1.69 -1.87
N THR A 845 -58.02 2.26 -2.23
CA THR A 845 -57.33 2.05 -3.51
C THR A 845 -55.84 1.79 -3.28
N ALA A 846 -55.17 1.17 -4.25
CA ALA A 846 -53.74 0.90 -4.18
C ALA A 846 -52.92 2.20 -4.03
N GLU A 847 -53.27 3.25 -4.78
CA GLU A 847 -52.57 4.54 -4.77
C GLU A 847 -52.72 5.29 -3.44
N ALA A 848 -53.83 5.07 -2.74
CA ALA A 848 -54.06 5.69 -1.45
C ALA A 848 -53.23 5.06 -0.32
N LEU A 849 -52.62 3.88 -0.54
CA LEU A 849 -51.71 3.26 0.43
C LEU A 849 -50.48 4.14 0.69
N ASP A 850 -49.95 4.83 -0.32
CA ASP A 850 -48.72 5.64 -0.20
C ASP A 850 -48.85 6.76 0.83
N GLN A 851 -50.07 7.19 1.12
CA GLN A 851 -50.40 8.23 2.11
C GLN A 851 -51.10 7.65 3.36
N ALA A 852 -51.36 6.33 3.38
CA ALA A 852 -52.02 5.69 4.49
C ALA A 852 -51.05 5.49 5.67
N PRO A 853 -51.48 5.75 6.91
CA PRO A 853 -50.62 5.62 8.07
C PRO A 853 -50.27 4.16 8.34
N TRP A 854 -49.02 3.93 8.75
CA TRP A 854 -48.56 2.64 9.22
C TRP A 854 -49.08 2.37 10.64
N GLN A 855 -49.49 1.14 10.92
CA GLN A 855 -50.11 0.77 12.19
C GLN A 855 -49.51 -0.53 12.73
N GLY A 856 -49.34 -0.58 14.05
CA GLY A 856 -48.94 -1.77 14.79
C GLY A 856 -49.93 -2.11 15.89
N ALA A 857 -49.51 -2.95 16.82
CA ALA A 857 -50.38 -3.51 17.86
C ALA A 857 -50.98 -2.46 18.82
N ASP A 858 -50.44 -1.25 18.86
CA ASP A 858 -50.88 -0.18 19.76
C ASP A 858 -51.43 1.06 19.01
N GLY A 859 -51.63 0.96 17.69
CA GLY A 859 -52.19 2.02 16.84
C GLY A 859 -51.22 2.57 15.79
N GLU A 860 -51.53 3.77 15.28
CA GLU A 860 -50.73 4.51 14.29
C GLU A 860 -49.29 4.73 14.76
N ASP A 861 -48.33 4.54 13.84
CA ASP A 861 -46.88 4.63 14.03
C ASP A 861 -46.29 3.72 15.12
N THR A 862 -47.05 2.75 15.62
CA THR A 862 -46.57 1.71 16.54
C THR A 862 -46.16 0.44 15.79
N TRP A 863 -45.39 -0.46 16.41
CA TRP A 863 -44.89 -1.68 15.77
C TRP A 863 -45.42 -2.95 16.43
N CYS A 864 -45.65 -4.01 15.64
CA CYS A 864 -45.84 -5.36 16.15
C CYS A 864 -44.46 -6.02 16.34
N THR A 865 -44.07 -6.35 17.58
CA THR A 865 -42.78 -7.00 17.91
C THR A 865 -42.86 -8.52 18.02
N GLU A 866 -44.06 -9.06 18.04
CA GLU A 866 -44.37 -10.49 18.04
C GLU A 866 -45.74 -10.70 17.37
N PRO A 867 -46.11 -11.94 17.01
CA PRO A 867 -47.42 -12.22 16.42
C PRO A 867 -48.56 -11.74 17.31
N ARG A 868 -49.21 -10.63 16.93
CA ARG A 868 -50.19 -9.91 17.74
C ARG A 868 -51.39 -9.49 16.92
N SER A 869 -52.52 -9.31 17.61
CA SER A 869 -53.70 -8.68 17.04
C SER A 869 -53.55 -7.17 16.98
N ILE A 870 -54.06 -6.56 15.92
CA ILE A 870 -53.85 -5.15 15.60
C ILE A 870 -55.16 -4.38 15.80
N PRO A 871 -55.17 -3.31 16.63
CA PRO A 871 -56.33 -2.46 16.82
C PRO A 871 -56.63 -1.59 15.58
N ILE A 872 -57.84 -1.04 15.53
CA ILE A 872 -58.65 -0.86 14.31
C ILE A 872 -58.48 0.52 13.62
N THR A 873 -58.55 0.56 12.27
CA THR A 873 -59.14 1.65 11.44
C THR A 873 -59.80 0.99 10.17
N PRO A 874 -60.70 1.63 9.38
CA PRO A 874 -61.84 0.96 8.72
C PRO A 874 -61.47 -0.16 7.73
N SER A 875 -62.41 -1.11 7.54
CA SER A 875 -62.34 -2.15 6.52
C SER A 875 -62.03 -1.53 5.15
N ALA A 876 -60.85 -1.82 4.61
CA ALA A 876 -60.40 -1.28 3.35
C ALA A 876 -60.13 -2.42 2.36
N ARG A 877 -60.14 -2.10 1.07
CA ARG A 877 -59.97 -3.09 -0.01
C ARG A 877 -58.50 -3.43 -0.27
N TRP A 878 -57.58 -2.55 0.10
CA TRP A 878 -56.15 -2.74 -0.10
C TRP A 878 -55.42 -2.75 1.23
N ALA A 879 -54.45 -3.66 1.34
CA ALA A 879 -53.58 -3.80 2.50
C ALA A 879 -52.12 -3.87 2.05
N GLN A 880 -51.21 -3.43 2.91
CA GLN A 880 -49.78 -3.59 2.73
C GLN A 880 -49.12 -3.75 4.09
N TYR A 881 -48.11 -4.61 4.20
CA TYR A 881 -47.29 -4.68 5.41
C TYR A 881 -45.88 -4.18 5.13
N ARG A 882 -45.21 -3.71 6.17
CA ARG A 882 -43.75 -3.53 6.17
C ARG A 882 -43.11 -4.26 7.34
N LEU A 883 -41.89 -4.72 7.11
CA LEU A 883 -41.03 -5.32 8.12
C LEU A 883 -39.83 -4.41 8.36
N ALA A 884 -39.44 -4.26 9.62
CA ALA A 884 -38.14 -3.79 10.04
C ALA A 884 -37.31 -5.00 10.48
N LEU A 885 -36.19 -5.26 9.80
CA LEU A 885 -35.22 -6.31 10.12
C LEU A 885 -34.02 -5.65 10.79
N GLY A 886 -33.93 -5.79 12.10
CA GLY A 886 -32.88 -5.14 12.89
C GLY A 886 -31.78 -6.09 13.32
N ALA A 887 -30.56 -5.54 13.42
CA ALA A 887 -29.43 -6.21 14.06
C ALA A 887 -28.49 -5.19 14.71
N THR A 888 -28.09 -5.46 15.95
CA THR A 888 -27.02 -4.71 16.61
C THR A 888 -25.76 -4.83 15.76
N ASN A 889 -25.08 -3.71 15.49
CA ASN A 889 -23.84 -3.62 14.71
C ASN A 889 -23.81 -4.43 13.40
N SER A 890 -24.97 -4.67 12.77
CA SER A 890 -25.08 -5.55 11.60
C SER A 890 -24.41 -6.93 11.79
N LEU A 891 -24.34 -7.45 13.02
CA LEU A 891 -23.59 -8.66 13.34
C LEU A 891 -24.09 -9.88 12.55
N ARG A 892 -25.39 -10.13 12.67
CA ARG A 892 -26.11 -11.25 12.05
C ARG A 892 -27.41 -10.77 11.43
N THR A 893 -28.11 -11.64 10.74
CA THR A 893 -29.32 -11.26 10.00
C THR A 893 -30.56 -12.06 10.43
N PRO A 894 -31.72 -11.41 10.66
CA PRO A 894 -33.00 -12.11 10.65
C PRO A 894 -33.27 -12.70 9.26
N ARG A 895 -33.69 -13.96 9.20
CA ARG A 895 -33.90 -14.72 7.97
C ARG A 895 -35.36 -15.13 7.84
N ILE A 896 -36.17 -14.28 7.20
CA ILE A 896 -37.63 -14.45 7.14
C ILE A 896 -38.05 -15.19 5.88
N ASN A 897 -38.72 -16.34 6.04
CA ASN A 897 -39.17 -17.17 4.92
C ASN A 897 -40.68 -17.14 4.67
N GLN A 898 -41.46 -16.54 5.58
CA GLN A 898 -42.91 -16.46 5.46
C GLN A 898 -43.46 -15.28 6.26
N VAL A 899 -44.45 -14.57 5.70
CA VAL A 899 -45.32 -13.62 6.41
C VAL A 899 -46.77 -13.97 6.14
N ALA A 900 -47.61 -13.99 7.17
CA ALA A 900 -49.03 -14.24 7.07
C ALA A 900 -49.82 -13.13 7.76
N VAL A 901 -50.76 -12.53 7.05
CA VAL A 901 -51.74 -11.56 7.57
C VAL A 901 -53.10 -12.24 7.58
N HIS A 902 -53.67 -12.42 8.76
CA HIS A 902 -54.99 -13.03 8.92
C HIS A 902 -56.05 -11.96 9.01
N PHE A 903 -57.19 -12.16 8.34
CA PHE A 903 -58.30 -11.21 8.33
C PHE A 903 -59.51 -11.75 9.10
N GLU A 904 -60.21 -10.86 9.81
CA GLU A 904 -61.52 -11.15 10.42
C GLU A 904 -62.65 -11.08 9.36
N PRO A 905 -63.75 -11.84 9.55
CA PRO A 905 -64.90 -11.86 8.64
C PRO A 905 -65.75 -10.58 8.61
#